data_AF-A0A8W8L9F1-F1
#
_entry.id   AF-A0A8W8L9F1-F1
#
_cell.length_a   1.000
_cell.length_b   1.000
_cell.length_c   1.000
_cell.angle_alpha   90.00
_cell.angle_beta   90.00
_cell.angle_gamma   90.00
#
_symmetry.space_group_name_H-M   'P 1'
#
loop_
_entity.id
_entity.type
_entity.pdbx_description
1 polymer ?
#
loop_
_entity_poly.entity_id
_entity_poly.type
_entity_poly.pdbx_seq_one_letter_code
_entity_poly.pdbx_strand_id
1 'polypeptide(L)'
;MIFLLLSLPFVLTYDPCLPNNHMDQTDLHRSALFQPEPTDKELCDRHIQEGWHVFNGGNSTIPTHCVTEYHCGTKYPIWMKGTLPSVGVTASRQGCIAMTSGTSGSCCELTIDIKVKNCGHFYVYHLKPTHFCPMAYCAGETYTCNVGGSGGQCRDPFPKMTDFPVLGKPEVVQNSTVRFPCEVQYPLGQPGVGFEVTWTVDGHTLVDPSNGVVIVNHLTGDSRTAYLDYNMLKGNLGKTLKCRVRSYFTNTTVLKSDSISSDGYFCGIKVLTERIVVDEKGPEKTVQVESTIPIPCNTGHAQDECKITFSVDTHTKDAMFSTCSYDIKLDPVTGKYLGSFKVTATKDFVSDGSQTHEVSFNPIVSFNHPVWSNYNVHPIHVTTENSEHGHCNAHGDPHMIRMDYRGQTNVYVTGELTMYECKSSNKPLQVQVKTWPCGHYHPCICALVAREGNDAVQIDMCEKRKNQHAVPELTILSERGLDGTTVERDRSGKKFFINFPSGARVVASTYVLTHGHNEKDGMMDVDIQAPPDNKGCGQGICGLWNDNPHDDLLGADGKHYSNHQITEFANTWRVKPSESLFNQVLTYQPHYSVQHAYCTCSNGRVDCTKGSKNPHKRNCNGKCRSVRMSRLNRHHYRRYSDDDIDGEVPVDDVIIKKRQNFNYKPPDVFPTTTGISEDEARGICQTGLSKATLYTRCHNEPGMNLTALVDSCMEDVKASGSDLFLVTQLSTFDSLCQNEVMKKLSNYKTSPDGDLIPPLDVTDHVCPNQCSLRGKCFLGHCSCQPGYTGVDCSINSNDSPSIVQIRGDGLCDIRRRPCLQTNIIAENIMETANLTCRFDQESGNSEMLAAELVSAWEILCFVPVHGVSNGNTLQQYNISISLDGTNFSSPHSFTVYDSVCYQCDVTGSCHLKNDACLIGGHCYPSGYTNTEHDKVCDPSRSQTEWSNTAVDHYTALSTGCQCQHDPSSYNCACCRNGGCQCIHHPNKCSECSVLGC
;
A
#
# COMPACT_ATOMS: atom_id res chain seq x y z
N MET A 1 55.06 56.37 8.23
CA MET A 1 55.79 57.42 7.51
C MET A 1 54.78 58.15 6.64
N ILE A 2 54.68 59.46 6.85
CA ILE A 2 53.76 60.42 6.22
C ILE A 2 53.96 60.45 4.70
N PHE A 3 52.87 60.57 3.92
CA PHE A 3 52.79 61.52 2.80
C PHE A 3 51.32 61.89 2.53
N LEU A 4 50.97 63.13 2.89
CA LEU A 4 49.81 63.85 2.35
C LEU A 4 50.10 64.22 0.90
N LEU A 5 49.16 63.93 -0.01
CA LEU A 5 49.02 64.63 -1.28
C LEU A 5 47.55 65.04 -1.47
N LEU A 6 47.32 66.35 -1.40
CA LEU A 6 46.09 67.02 -1.78
C LEU A 6 45.85 66.82 -3.28
N SER A 7 44.73 66.19 -3.66
CA SER A 7 44.23 66.18 -5.03
C SER A 7 43.15 67.26 -5.19
N LEU A 8 43.41 68.22 -6.09
CA LEU A 8 42.41 69.11 -6.66
C LEU A 8 41.50 68.28 -7.60
N PRO A 9 40.17 68.49 -7.62
CA PRO A 9 39.33 67.86 -8.61
C PRO A 9 39.54 68.55 -9.96
N PHE A 10 40.11 67.81 -10.92
CA PHE A 10 40.03 68.16 -12.33
C PHE A 10 38.56 68.09 -12.75
N VAL A 11 37.93 69.24 -13.00
CA VAL A 11 36.64 69.30 -13.69
C VAL A 11 36.91 69.02 -15.17
N LEU A 12 36.70 67.77 -15.60
CA LEU A 12 36.58 67.43 -17.02
C LEU A 12 35.34 68.15 -17.57
N THR A 13 35.54 69.23 -18.30
CA THR A 13 34.48 69.87 -19.07
C THR A 13 34.16 68.97 -20.27
N TYR A 14 33.08 68.20 -20.17
CA TYR A 14 32.61 67.35 -21.26
C TYR A 14 32.18 68.24 -22.44
N ASP A 15 32.89 68.14 -23.58
CA ASP A 15 32.51 68.87 -24.79
C ASP A 15 31.23 68.26 -25.37
N PRO A 16 30.10 68.99 -25.42
CA PRO A 16 28.84 68.45 -25.93
C PRO A 16 28.87 68.09 -27.42
N CYS A 17 29.90 68.50 -28.16
CA CYS A 17 30.07 68.16 -29.58
C CYS A 17 30.53 66.71 -29.83
N LEU A 18 30.87 65.94 -28.79
CA LEU A 18 31.30 64.53 -28.93
C LEU A 18 30.08 63.57 -28.93
N PRO A 19 30.11 62.44 -29.68
CA PRO A 19 28.94 61.57 -29.95
C PRO A 19 28.20 60.97 -28.74
N ASN A 20 28.78 61.02 -27.54
CA ASN A 20 28.17 60.48 -26.31
C ASN A 20 27.84 61.57 -25.27
N ASN A 21 28.03 62.85 -25.63
CA ASN A 21 27.89 63.98 -24.70
C ASN A 21 26.61 64.78 -24.94
N HIS A 22 25.73 64.28 -25.79
CA HIS A 22 24.42 64.85 -26.09
C HIS A 22 23.40 63.73 -26.35
N MET A 23 22.12 64.04 -26.17
CA MET A 23 20.99 63.15 -26.46
C MET A 23 20.34 63.53 -27.78
N ASP A 24 20.00 62.56 -28.62
CA ASP A 24 19.30 62.84 -29.88
C ASP A 24 17.79 62.80 -29.69
N GLN A 25 17.10 63.80 -30.24
CA GLN A 25 15.64 63.85 -30.36
C GLN A 25 15.28 63.63 -31.83
N THR A 26 14.76 62.44 -32.14
CA THR A 26 14.51 61.98 -33.51
C THR A 26 13.05 62.10 -33.95
N ASP A 27 12.20 62.71 -33.12
CA ASP A 27 10.79 62.88 -33.43
C ASP A 27 10.61 63.94 -34.52
N LEU A 28 10.23 63.48 -35.71
CA LEU A 28 10.02 64.29 -36.90
C LEU A 28 8.82 65.24 -36.76
N HIS A 29 7.86 64.95 -35.88
CA HIS A 29 6.73 65.84 -35.59
C HIS A 29 7.15 67.15 -34.92
N ARG A 30 8.41 67.29 -34.49
CA ARG A 30 8.95 68.54 -33.93
C ARG A 30 9.17 69.65 -34.96
N SER A 31 8.91 69.41 -36.26
CA SER A 31 9.13 70.43 -37.27
C SER A 31 8.20 71.65 -37.13
N ALA A 32 8.77 72.84 -37.36
CA ALA A 32 8.02 74.09 -37.47
C ALA A 32 6.91 74.09 -38.51
N LEU A 33 6.93 73.17 -39.49
CA LEU A 33 5.89 73.04 -40.51
C LEU A 33 4.80 72.02 -40.15
N PHE A 34 4.96 71.26 -39.07
CA PHE A 34 4.03 70.21 -38.67
C PHE A 34 2.95 70.73 -37.75
N GLN A 35 1.68 70.59 -38.12
CA GLN A 35 0.53 70.95 -37.29
C GLN A 35 -0.19 69.67 -36.82
N PRO A 36 -0.39 69.42 -35.51
CA PRO A 36 -1.10 68.23 -35.03
C PRO A 36 -2.61 68.28 -35.36
N GLU A 37 -3.21 67.15 -35.76
CA GLU A 37 -4.68 67.03 -35.88
C GLU A 37 -5.35 66.88 -34.50
N PRO A 38 -6.66 67.15 -34.37
CA PRO A 38 -7.40 67.01 -33.11
C PRO A 38 -7.32 65.63 -32.44
N THR A 39 -7.00 64.58 -33.18
CA THR A 39 -6.85 63.20 -32.68
C THR A 39 -5.41 62.81 -32.35
N ASP A 40 -4.43 63.63 -32.74
CA ASP A 40 -3.03 63.37 -32.48
C ASP A 40 -2.67 63.62 -31.02
N LYS A 41 -1.76 62.80 -30.49
CA LYS A 41 -1.20 63.02 -29.16
C LYS A 41 -0.15 64.13 -29.25
N GLU A 42 -0.46 65.29 -28.71
CA GLU A 42 0.45 66.44 -28.71
C GLU A 42 1.75 66.16 -27.94
N LEU A 43 2.89 66.59 -28.50
CA LEU A 43 4.21 66.46 -27.91
C LEU A 43 4.32 67.25 -26.60
N CYS A 44 5.05 66.68 -25.66
CA CYS A 44 5.32 67.30 -24.37
C CYS A 44 6.73 67.04 -23.85
N ASP A 45 7.49 68.13 -23.72
CA ASP A 45 8.86 68.16 -23.19
C ASP A 45 8.93 68.46 -21.69
N ARG A 46 7.82 68.29 -20.95
CA ARG A 46 7.80 68.46 -19.48
C ARG A 46 8.75 67.48 -18.79
N HIS A 47 9.03 66.35 -19.44
CA HIS A 47 9.92 65.30 -18.96
C HIS A 47 11.20 65.17 -19.79
N ILE A 48 11.52 66.16 -20.65
CA ILE A 48 12.82 66.17 -21.35
C ILE A 48 13.92 66.26 -20.28
N GLN A 49 14.96 65.42 -20.40
CA GLN A 49 16.07 65.48 -19.45
C GLN A 49 16.82 66.80 -19.63
N GLU A 50 17.14 67.50 -18.55
CA GLU A 50 17.97 68.71 -18.64
C GLU A 50 19.39 68.31 -19.06
N GLY A 51 19.87 68.86 -20.17
CA GLY A 51 21.17 68.49 -20.72
C GLY A 51 21.35 68.95 -22.16
N TRP A 52 22.42 68.48 -22.81
CA TRP A 52 22.70 68.78 -24.22
C TRP A 52 21.94 67.84 -25.14
N HIS A 53 21.22 68.41 -26.11
CA HIS A 53 20.45 67.69 -27.12
C HIS A 53 20.86 68.08 -28.54
N VAL A 54 20.75 67.13 -29.45
CA VAL A 54 20.69 67.35 -30.89
C VAL A 54 19.32 66.93 -31.40
N PHE A 55 18.96 67.40 -32.59
CA PHE A 55 17.74 66.99 -33.26
C PHE A 55 18.07 66.33 -34.58
N ASN A 56 17.47 65.16 -34.83
CA ASN A 56 17.64 64.37 -36.05
C ASN A 56 19.12 64.15 -36.45
N GLY A 57 19.93 63.67 -35.51
CA GLY A 57 21.36 63.42 -35.73
C GLY A 57 22.17 64.69 -36.02
N GLY A 58 21.68 65.86 -35.59
CA GLY A 58 22.32 67.16 -35.82
C GLY A 58 21.92 67.86 -37.13
N ASN A 59 21.00 67.28 -37.90
CA ASN A 59 20.54 67.86 -39.18
C ASN A 59 19.47 68.95 -39.01
N SER A 60 18.88 69.07 -37.82
CA SER A 60 17.80 70.04 -37.56
C SER A 60 18.20 71.04 -36.49
N THR A 61 17.84 72.30 -36.71
CA THR A 61 18.05 73.40 -35.77
C THR A 61 16.72 73.85 -35.17
N ILE A 62 16.77 74.38 -33.95
CA ILE A 62 15.60 75.08 -33.39
C ILE A 62 15.38 76.36 -34.22
N PRO A 63 14.17 76.59 -34.78
CA PRO A 63 13.87 77.80 -35.56
C PRO A 63 14.22 79.07 -34.80
N THR A 64 14.87 80.02 -35.49
CA THR A 64 15.28 81.31 -34.92
C THR A 64 14.25 82.42 -35.12
N HIS A 65 13.09 82.05 -35.65
CA HIS A 65 11.95 82.93 -35.93
C HIS A 65 10.68 82.36 -35.31
N CYS A 66 9.66 83.20 -35.24
CA CYS A 66 8.36 82.85 -34.66
C CYS A 66 7.74 81.61 -35.33
N VAL A 67 7.37 80.63 -34.51
CA VAL A 67 6.50 79.52 -34.89
C VAL A 67 5.21 79.67 -34.09
N THR A 68 4.07 79.82 -34.79
CA THR A 68 2.76 80.05 -34.18
C THR A 68 2.20 78.79 -33.50
N GLU A 69 1.22 78.94 -32.61
CA GLU A 69 0.52 77.82 -31.95
C GLU A 69 0.07 76.71 -32.91
N TYR A 70 -0.10 75.50 -32.36
CA TYR A 70 -0.44 74.28 -33.10
C TYR A 70 0.58 73.92 -34.19
N HIS A 71 1.87 74.08 -33.89
CA HIS A 71 2.96 73.62 -34.74
C HIS A 71 4.01 72.85 -33.91
N CYS A 72 4.97 72.20 -34.56
CA CYS A 72 5.97 71.36 -33.89
C CYS A 72 5.34 70.22 -33.08
N GLY A 73 4.15 69.78 -33.50
CA GLY A 73 3.44 68.64 -32.94
C GLY A 73 2.86 68.90 -31.57
N THR A 74 2.75 70.16 -31.18
CA THR A 74 2.30 70.58 -29.86
C THR A 74 1.42 71.82 -29.97
N LYS A 75 0.61 72.10 -28.94
CA LYS A 75 -0.19 73.33 -28.90
C LYS A 75 0.70 74.57 -28.75
N TYR A 76 1.71 74.46 -27.87
CA TYR A 76 2.56 75.58 -27.45
C TYR A 76 4.02 75.34 -27.89
N PRO A 77 4.36 75.67 -29.16
CA PRO A 77 5.70 75.46 -29.70
C PRO A 77 6.74 76.39 -29.09
N ILE A 78 7.97 75.88 -28.96
CA ILE A 78 9.11 76.64 -28.44
C ILE A 78 10.15 76.85 -29.55
N TRP A 79 10.35 78.11 -29.95
CA TRP A 79 11.36 78.54 -30.93
C TRP A 79 12.46 79.37 -30.24
N MET A 80 13.62 79.57 -30.85
CA MET A 80 14.76 80.24 -30.22
C MET A 80 14.84 81.73 -30.58
N LYS A 81 14.80 82.60 -29.57
CA LYS A 81 15.01 84.05 -29.74
C LYS A 81 16.49 84.39 -29.78
N GLY A 82 16.94 84.88 -30.94
CA GLY A 82 18.32 85.30 -31.21
C GLY A 82 18.95 84.52 -32.37
N THR A 83 20.20 84.84 -32.72
CA THR A 83 20.91 84.21 -33.84
C THR A 83 21.73 83.00 -33.39
N LEU A 84 21.99 82.06 -34.29
CA LEU A 84 22.90 80.93 -34.04
C LEU A 84 24.35 81.43 -33.82
N PRO A 85 25.11 80.85 -32.88
CA PRO A 85 26.48 81.27 -32.59
C PRO A 85 27.49 80.80 -33.67
N SER A 86 28.63 81.49 -33.75
CA SER A 86 29.78 81.09 -34.56
C SER A 86 30.39 79.77 -34.09
N VAL A 87 31.11 79.07 -34.97
CA VAL A 87 31.73 77.76 -34.70
C VAL A 87 32.57 77.80 -33.42
N GLY A 88 32.37 76.80 -32.55
CA GLY A 88 33.07 76.64 -31.28
C GLY A 88 32.51 77.46 -30.12
N VAL A 89 31.61 78.41 -30.37
CA VAL A 89 31.06 79.32 -29.35
C VAL A 89 29.78 78.74 -28.74
N THR A 90 29.73 78.71 -27.40
CA THR A 90 28.51 78.47 -26.64
C THR A 90 27.84 79.81 -26.31
N ALA A 91 26.57 79.96 -26.65
CA ALA A 91 25.81 81.18 -26.38
C ALA A 91 24.51 80.89 -25.64
N SER A 92 24.19 81.70 -24.63
CA SER A 92 22.89 81.67 -23.94
C SER A 92 21.81 82.32 -24.82
N ARG A 93 20.65 81.70 -24.89
CA ARG A 93 19.48 82.13 -25.68
C ARG A 93 18.21 81.92 -24.88
N GLN A 94 17.11 82.52 -25.33
CA GLN A 94 15.78 82.31 -24.76
C GLN A 94 14.96 81.48 -25.74
N GLY A 95 14.42 80.35 -25.30
CA GLY A 95 13.36 79.63 -25.99
C GLY A 95 12.04 80.36 -25.75
N CYS A 96 11.46 80.94 -26.79
CA CYS A 96 10.17 81.62 -26.77
C CYS A 96 9.03 80.63 -26.99
N ILE A 97 8.07 80.65 -26.08
CA ILE A 97 6.86 79.81 -26.12
C ILE A 97 5.75 80.64 -26.78
N ALA A 98 5.17 80.15 -27.88
CA ALA A 98 4.06 80.80 -28.56
C ALA A 98 2.72 80.33 -27.99
N MET A 99 1.94 81.23 -27.39
CA MET A 99 0.66 80.92 -26.75
C MET A 99 -0.58 81.54 -27.38
N THR A 100 -0.43 82.54 -28.26
CA THR A 100 -1.56 83.22 -28.92
C THR A 100 -1.46 83.18 -30.44
N SER A 101 -2.61 83.09 -31.10
CA SER A 101 -2.74 83.20 -32.56
C SER A 101 -2.26 84.60 -32.97
N GLY A 102 -1.25 84.68 -33.84
CA GLY A 102 -0.40 85.86 -34.16
C GLY A 102 -1.06 87.15 -34.67
N THR A 103 -2.17 87.59 -34.08
CA THR A 103 -2.91 88.81 -34.40
C THR A 103 -2.53 89.99 -33.48
N SER A 104 -1.81 89.75 -32.38
CA SER A 104 -1.34 90.78 -31.44
C SER A 104 0.19 90.80 -31.28
N GLY A 105 0.95 90.77 -32.38
CA GLY A 105 2.34 91.25 -32.46
C GLY A 105 3.43 90.65 -31.53
N SER A 106 3.13 89.65 -30.69
CA SER A 106 4.08 89.09 -29.71
C SER A 106 4.04 87.55 -29.70
N CYS A 107 4.81 86.90 -30.57
CA CYS A 107 4.97 85.44 -30.65
C CYS A 107 5.94 84.86 -29.59
N CYS A 108 5.96 85.45 -28.40
CA CYS A 108 6.85 85.06 -27.32
C CYS A 108 6.30 85.56 -25.98
N GLU A 109 5.31 84.84 -25.45
CA GLU A 109 4.61 85.21 -24.23
C GLU A 109 5.36 84.74 -22.98
N LEU A 110 6.02 83.58 -23.05
CA LEU A 110 6.91 83.08 -22.01
C LEU A 110 8.26 82.68 -22.60
N THR A 111 9.30 82.69 -21.76
CA THR A 111 10.66 82.32 -22.14
C THR A 111 11.26 81.27 -21.22
N ILE A 112 12.02 80.34 -21.79
CA ILE A 112 12.85 79.37 -21.09
C ILE A 112 14.32 79.56 -21.46
N ASP A 113 15.21 79.65 -20.47
CA ASP A 113 16.64 79.83 -20.74
C ASP A 113 17.26 78.55 -21.32
N ILE A 114 17.87 78.67 -22.50
CA ILE A 114 18.59 77.59 -23.19
C ILE A 114 20.01 78.03 -23.52
N LYS A 115 20.89 77.07 -23.83
CA LYS A 115 22.21 77.36 -24.42
C LYS A 115 22.32 76.67 -25.76
N VAL A 116 23.06 77.25 -26.70
CA VAL A 116 23.38 76.62 -27.98
C VAL A 116 24.88 76.71 -28.22
N LYS A 117 25.50 75.61 -28.67
CA LYS A 117 26.90 75.58 -29.11
C LYS A 117 26.94 75.12 -30.57
N ASN A 118 27.75 75.80 -31.37
CA ASN A 118 28.00 75.40 -32.76
C ASN A 118 29.20 74.45 -32.81
N CYS A 119 28.95 73.20 -33.18
CA CYS A 119 29.96 72.13 -33.24
C CYS A 119 30.67 72.05 -34.62
N GLY A 120 30.49 73.06 -35.47
CA GLY A 120 31.05 73.11 -36.83
C GLY A 120 30.04 72.62 -37.87
N HIS A 121 29.63 71.35 -37.78
CA HIS A 121 28.70 70.73 -38.75
C HIS A 121 27.25 70.62 -38.25
N PHE A 122 27.01 70.81 -36.95
CA PHE A 122 25.68 70.75 -36.33
C PHE A 122 25.65 71.64 -35.09
N TYR A 123 24.45 71.83 -34.52
CA TYR A 123 24.24 72.59 -33.30
C TYR A 123 23.76 71.68 -32.18
N VAL A 124 24.29 71.89 -30.98
CA VAL A 124 23.84 71.23 -29.74
C VAL A 124 23.15 72.26 -28.86
N TYR A 125 22.05 71.87 -28.24
CA TYR A 125 21.21 72.74 -27.42
C TYR A 125 21.12 72.22 -26.00
N HIS A 126 21.49 73.03 -25.02
CA HIS A 126 21.23 72.70 -23.62
C HIS A 126 19.79 73.10 -23.28
N LEU A 127 18.92 72.10 -23.15
CA LEU A 127 17.48 72.28 -22.96
C LEU A 127 17.09 72.05 -21.50
N LYS A 128 15.90 72.54 -21.14
CA LYS A 128 15.30 72.38 -19.81
C LYS A 128 13.89 71.80 -19.93
N PRO A 129 13.41 71.06 -18.91
CA PRO A 129 12.01 70.68 -18.79
C PRO A 129 11.05 71.86 -19.00
N THR A 130 10.03 71.67 -19.83
CA THR A 130 8.99 72.69 -20.03
C THR A 130 8.04 72.78 -18.82
N HIS A 131 7.34 73.91 -18.68
CA HIS A 131 6.54 74.19 -17.49
C HIS A 131 5.28 73.29 -17.38
N PHE A 132 4.63 72.99 -18.50
CA PHE A 132 3.44 72.13 -18.56
C PHE A 132 3.26 71.52 -19.96
N CYS A 133 2.42 70.49 -20.08
CA CYS A 133 2.02 69.93 -21.36
C CYS A 133 0.76 70.64 -21.88
N PRO A 134 0.54 70.71 -23.20
CA PRO A 134 1.41 70.29 -24.30
C PRO A 134 2.37 71.42 -24.75
N MET A 135 3.67 71.32 -24.41
CA MET A 135 4.74 72.23 -24.83
C MET A 135 5.96 71.45 -25.30
N ALA A 136 6.54 71.79 -26.45
CA ALA A 136 7.70 71.11 -27.00
C ALA A 136 8.63 72.05 -27.79
N TYR A 137 9.94 71.76 -27.74
CA TYR A 137 10.95 72.43 -28.56
C TYR A 137 10.80 72.04 -30.04
N CYS A 138 10.68 73.06 -30.87
CA CYS A 138 10.67 72.93 -32.33
C CYS A 138 12.06 72.57 -32.85
N ALA A 139 12.11 71.74 -33.88
CA ALA A 139 13.34 71.39 -34.57
C ALA A 139 13.10 71.13 -36.06
N GLY A 140 13.77 71.93 -36.90
CA GLY A 140 13.74 71.81 -38.35
C GLY A 140 12.47 72.36 -39.00
N GLU A 141 12.55 72.57 -40.32
CA GLU A 141 11.49 73.11 -41.17
C GLU A 141 11.15 72.12 -42.29
N THR A 142 11.13 70.83 -41.96
CA THR A 142 10.86 69.73 -42.90
C THR A 142 9.42 69.25 -42.76
N TYR A 143 8.73 69.01 -43.87
CA TYR A 143 7.34 68.53 -43.87
C TYR A 143 7.22 67.14 -43.21
N THR A 144 6.40 67.01 -42.16
CA THR A 144 6.13 65.75 -41.44
C THR A 144 4.60 65.57 -41.31
N CYS A 145 4.08 64.34 -41.18
CA CYS A 145 2.65 64.04 -41.44
C CYS A 145 1.92 63.48 -40.19
N ASN A 146 0.63 63.82 -40.03
CA ASN A 146 -0.26 63.45 -38.91
C ASN A 146 -0.75 62.00 -38.96
N VAL A 147 -1.13 61.44 -37.80
CA VAL A 147 -1.58 60.05 -37.65
C VAL A 147 -2.98 59.89 -38.25
N GLY A 148 -3.13 59.03 -39.26
CA GLY A 148 -4.44 58.53 -39.72
C GLY A 148 -5.10 59.24 -40.91
N GLY A 149 -4.44 60.20 -41.57
CA GLY A 149 -4.96 60.82 -42.80
C GLY A 149 -4.49 60.11 -44.08
N SER A 150 -5.39 59.44 -44.79
CA SER A 150 -5.13 58.99 -46.17
C SER A 150 -5.37 60.13 -47.16
N GLY A 151 -4.33 60.90 -47.45
CA GLY A 151 -4.37 61.94 -48.49
C GLY A 151 -3.03 62.62 -48.73
N GLY A 152 -2.32 62.20 -49.77
CA GLY A 152 -1.21 62.96 -50.38
C GLY A 152 0.18 62.81 -49.75
N GLN A 153 0.87 61.72 -50.10
CA GLN A 153 2.33 61.53 -50.02
C GLN A 153 3.02 61.37 -48.64
N CYS A 154 2.43 60.61 -47.71
CA CYS A 154 3.14 60.04 -46.55
C CYS A 154 2.63 58.63 -46.23
N ARG A 155 3.51 57.72 -45.79
CA ARG A 155 3.20 56.31 -45.48
C ARG A 155 3.76 55.98 -44.09
N ASP A 156 2.98 55.34 -43.21
CA ASP A 156 3.49 54.81 -41.94
C ASP A 156 4.76 53.97 -42.18
N PRO A 157 5.76 53.96 -41.28
CA PRO A 157 6.97 53.16 -41.47
C PRO A 157 6.68 51.65 -41.44
N PHE A 158 5.59 51.24 -40.79
CA PHE A 158 5.09 49.86 -40.71
C PHE A 158 3.57 49.85 -40.43
N PRO A 159 2.84 48.76 -40.75
CA PRO A 159 1.40 48.63 -40.50
C PRO A 159 1.08 48.64 -38.98
N LYS A 160 0.12 49.43 -38.52
CA LYS A 160 -0.24 49.49 -37.10
C LYS A 160 -1.06 48.28 -36.65
N MET A 161 -0.62 47.58 -35.60
CA MET A 161 -1.38 46.53 -34.92
C MET A 161 -1.96 47.07 -33.61
N THR A 162 -3.27 46.90 -33.39
CA THR A 162 -3.97 47.33 -32.16
C THR A 162 -4.37 46.17 -31.27
N ASP A 163 -4.57 44.99 -31.85
CA ASP A 163 -5.02 43.79 -31.16
C ASP A 163 -3.87 42.83 -30.88
N PHE A 164 -3.95 42.13 -29.75
CA PHE A 164 -2.97 41.11 -29.38
C PHE A 164 -3.15 39.85 -30.23
N PRO A 165 -2.06 39.17 -30.63
CA PRO A 165 -2.18 37.88 -31.30
C PRO A 165 -2.74 36.82 -30.35
N VAL A 166 -3.49 35.86 -30.89
CA VAL A 166 -4.15 34.80 -30.12
C VAL A 166 -3.40 33.49 -30.32
N LEU A 167 -2.82 32.96 -29.25
CA LEU A 167 -2.23 31.61 -29.25
C LEU A 167 -3.34 30.58 -29.02
N GLY A 168 -3.68 29.80 -30.04
CA GLY A 168 -4.70 28.76 -29.97
C GLY A 168 -4.21 27.48 -29.31
N LYS A 169 -5.14 26.58 -28.99
CA LYS A 169 -4.84 25.25 -28.46
C LYS A 169 -4.07 24.42 -29.50
N PRO A 170 -3.17 23.52 -29.07
CA PRO A 170 -2.48 22.62 -29.99
C PRO A 170 -3.47 21.72 -30.72
N GLU A 171 -3.26 21.56 -32.02
CA GLU A 171 -4.09 20.73 -32.88
C GLU A 171 -3.28 19.58 -33.49
N VAL A 172 -3.94 18.45 -33.68
CA VAL A 172 -3.37 17.26 -34.32
C VAL A 172 -3.69 17.32 -35.82
N VAL A 173 -2.65 17.27 -36.63
CA VAL A 173 -2.71 17.30 -38.10
C VAL A 173 -2.29 15.95 -38.65
N GLN A 174 -3.05 15.43 -39.62
CA GLN A 174 -2.75 14.16 -40.31
C GLN A 174 -2.51 12.97 -39.35
N ASN A 175 -3.17 12.97 -38.18
CA ASN A 175 -3.08 11.95 -37.13
C ASN A 175 -1.70 11.71 -36.48
N SER A 176 -0.63 12.41 -36.89
CA SER A 176 0.74 12.17 -36.40
C SER A 176 1.50 13.42 -35.96
N THR A 177 1.06 14.62 -36.32
CA THR A 177 1.83 15.87 -36.08
C THR A 177 1.04 16.84 -35.22
N VAL A 178 1.65 17.38 -34.17
CA VAL A 178 1.02 18.40 -33.29
C VAL A 178 1.60 19.77 -33.58
N ARG A 179 0.74 20.78 -33.74
CA ARG A 179 1.18 22.17 -33.98
C ARG A 179 0.38 23.17 -33.15
N PHE A 180 1.00 24.29 -32.81
CA PHE A 180 0.39 25.41 -32.11
C PHE A 180 0.08 26.55 -33.10
N PRO A 181 -1.18 26.94 -33.28
CA PRO A 181 -1.55 28.09 -34.09
C PRO A 181 -1.40 29.40 -33.32
N CYS A 182 -0.73 30.39 -33.91
CA CYS A 182 -0.74 31.78 -33.45
C CYS A 182 -1.44 32.64 -34.50
N GLU A 183 -2.58 33.19 -34.14
CA GLU A 183 -3.43 33.98 -35.02
C GLU A 183 -3.18 35.47 -34.82
N VAL A 184 -2.80 36.14 -35.92
CA VAL A 184 -2.62 37.59 -35.99
C VAL A 184 -3.97 38.23 -36.28
N GLN A 185 -4.50 38.95 -35.30
CA GLN A 185 -5.75 39.70 -35.42
C GLN A 185 -5.54 40.94 -36.30
N TYR A 186 -5.69 40.77 -37.62
CA TYR A 186 -5.51 41.85 -38.59
C TYR A 186 -6.37 41.67 -39.84
N PRO A 187 -6.98 42.74 -40.41
CA PRO A 187 -7.88 42.64 -41.56
C PRO A 187 -7.28 41.92 -42.78
N LEU A 188 -8.12 41.16 -43.49
CA LEU A 188 -7.79 40.50 -44.76
C LEU A 188 -7.88 41.49 -45.94
N GLY A 189 -7.31 41.15 -47.09
CA GLY A 189 -7.32 41.96 -48.31
C GLY A 189 -6.20 43.00 -48.40
N GLN A 190 -5.10 42.81 -47.65
CA GLN A 190 -3.97 43.75 -47.58
C GLN A 190 -2.65 43.10 -48.02
N PRO A 191 -2.39 42.94 -49.33
CA PRO A 191 -1.23 42.20 -49.84
C PRO A 191 0.13 42.88 -49.60
N GLY A 192 0.12 44.18 -49.29
CA GLY A 192 1.32 44.97 -48.98
C GLY A 192 1.82 44.83 -47.54
N VAL A 193 1.14 44.03 -46.72
CA VAL A 193 1.43 43.84 -45.29
C VAL A 193 2.04 42.47 -45.04
N GLY A 194 3.08 42.44 -44.21
CA GLY A 194 3.71 41.21 -43.72
C GLY A 194 3.80 41.19 -42.20
N PHE A 195 3.85 40.00 -41.63
CA PHE A 195 4.02 39.77 -40.20
C PHE A 195 5.18 38.83 -39.95
N GLU A 196 6.00 39.19 -38.97
CA GLU A 196 7.05 38.36 -38.42
C GLU A 196 6.57 37.81 -37.08
N VAL A 197 6.38 36.49 -37.00
CA VAL A 197 5.98 35.79 -35.78
C VAL A 197 7.17 35.05 -35.21
N THR A 198 7.49 35.34 -33.96
CA THR A 198 8.53 34.66 -33.17
C THR A 198 7.90 34.04 -31.93
N TRP A 199 8.56 33.04 -31.37
CA TRP A 199 8.02 32.26 -30.26
C TRP A 199 8.88 32.45 -29.02
N THR A 200 8.25 32.51 -27.85
CA THR A 200 8.97 32.62 -26.58
C THR A 200 8.45 31.63 -25.56
N VAL A 201 9.35 31.13 -24.72
CA VAL A 201 9.06 30.22 -23.63
C VAL A 201 9.59 30.83 -22.34
N ASP A 202 8.70 31.06 -21.36
CA ASP A 202 8.98 31.82 -20.13
C ASP A 202 9.72 33.15 -20.37
N GLY A 203 9.36 33.84 -21.46
CA GLY A 203 9.92 35.15 -21.83
C GLY A 203 11.19 35.10 -22.69
N HIS A 204 11.86 33.94 -22.78
CA HIS A 204 13.05 33.74 -23.61
C HIS A 204 12.69 33.32 -25.03
N THR A 205 13.43 33.81 -26.03
CA THR A 205 13.20 33.46 -27.44
C THR A 205 13.47 31.98 -27.71
N LEU A 206 12.52 31.31 -28.36
CA LEU A 206 12.64 29.91 -28.75
C LEU A 206 13.52 29.78 -29.99
N VAL A 207 14.44 28.81 -29.94
CA VAL A 207 15.35 28.47 -31.03
C VAL A 207 15.12 27.02 -31.46
N ASP A 208 15.42 26.72 -32.73
CA ASP A 208 15.36 25.37 -33.26
C ASP A 208 16.44 24.49 -32.57
N PRO A 209 16.05 23.38 -31.94
CA PRO A 209 16.96 22.53 -31.17
C PRO A 209 18.04 21.85 -32.03
N SER A 210 17.90 21.79 -33.36
CA SER A 210 18.86 21.15 -34.26
C SER A 210 20.02 22.06 -34.68
N ASN A 211 19.80 23.37 -34.75
CA ASN A 211 20.75 24.34 -35.31
C ASN A 211 20.93 25.62 -34.48
N GLY A 212 20.12 25.83 -33.42
CA GLY A 212 20.19 26.99 -32.53
C GLY A 212 19.68 28.30 -33.11
N VAL A 213 19.02 28.28 -34.27
CA VAL A 213 18.50 29.49 -34.95
C VAL A 213 17.13 29.86 -34.38
N VAL A 214 16.86 31.17 -34.24
CA VAL A 214 15.56 31.67 -33.80
C VAL A 214 14.46 31.23 -34.77
N ILE A 215 13.37 30.70 -34.23
CA ILE A 215 12.23 30.26 -35.03
C ILE A 215 11.38 31.48 -35.40
N VAL A 216 11.34 31.76 -36.70
CA VAL A 216 10.61 32.90 -37.27
C VAL A 216 9.67 32.42 -38.37
N ASN A 217 8.39 32.77 -38.27
CA ASN A 217 7.42 32.57 -39.35
C ASN A 217 7.10 33.93 -39.99
N HIS A 218 7.25 34.01 -41.32
CA HIS A 218 6.84 35.18 -42.09
C HIS A 218 5.48 34.93 -42.75
N LEU A 219 4.49 35.77 -42.41
CA LEU A 219 3.16 35.75 -43.01
C LEU A 219 3.05 36.91 -44.00
N THR A 220 2.59 36.65 -45.21
CA THR A 220 2.37 37.68 -46.25
C THR A 220 1.04 37.41 -46.96
N GLY A 221 0.53 38.41 -47.69
CA GLY A 221 -0.79 38.32 -48.33
C GLY A 221 -1.90 38.25 -47.29
N ASP A 222 -2.82 37.31 -47.45
CA ASP A 222 -3.95 37.10 -46.53
C ASP A 222 -3.67 36.05 -45.44
N SER A 223 -2.44 35.54 -45.34
CA SER A 223 -2.08 34.62 -44.26
C SER A 223 -2.06 35.34 -42.91
N ARG A 224 -2.78 34.80 -41.93
CA ARG A 224 -2.91 35.36 -40.58
C ARG A 224 -2.56 34.37 -39.46
N THR A 225 -2.21 33.12 -39.78
CA THR A 225 -1.89 32.11 -38.76
C THR A 225 -0.49 31.57 -38.98
N ALA A 226 0.37 31.74 -37.98
CA ALA A 226 1.66 31.07 -37.91
C ALA A 226 1.51 29.76 -37.11
N TYR A 227 2.26 28.73 -37.49
CA TYR A 227 2.22 27.44 -36.80
C TYR A 227 3.61 27.09 -36.26
N LEU A 228 3.65 26.68 -34.98
CA LEU A 228 4.82 26.09 -34.35
C LEU A 228 4.65 24.58 -34.27
N ASP A 229 5.55 23.81 -34.88
CA ASP A 229 5.62 22.36 -34.66
C ASP A 229 6.06 22.07 -33.22
N TYR A 230 5.33 21.21 -32.52
CA TYR A 230 5.63 20.89 -31.12
C TYR A 230 7.02 20.28 -30.92
N ASN A 231 7.63 19.66 -31.94
CA ASN A 231 9.00 19.14 -31.87
C ASN A 231 10.04 20.24 -31.55
N MET A 232 9.72 21.49 -31.88
CA MET A 232 10.55 22.66 -31.55
C MET A 232 10.57 22.98 -30.06
N LEU A 233 9.66 22.39 -29.27
CA LEU A 233 9.60 22.55 -27.81
C LEU A 233 10.50 21.54 -27.07
N LYS A 234 11.31 20.74 -27.77
CA LYS A 234 12.23 19.79 -27.14
C LYS A 234 13.14 20.51 -26.13
N GLY A 235 13.15 20.05 -24.88
CA GLY A 235 13.89 20.68 -23.77
C GLY A 235 13.24 21.94 -23.18
N ASN A 236 12.06 22.33 -23.65
CA ASN A 236 11.31 23.51 -23.21
C ASN A 236 9.88 23.17 -22.72
N LEU A 237 9.58 21.89 -22.48
CA LEU A 237 8.35 21.45 -21.84
C LEU A 237 8.32 21.84 -20.35
N GLY A 238 7.13 21.95 -19.78
CA GLY A 238 6.89 22.43 -18.41
C GLY A 238 6.88 23.95 -18.27
N LYS A 239 6.86 24.69 -19.39
CA LYS A 239 7.00 26.15 -19.46
C LYS A 239 5.83 26.80 -20.21
N THR A 240 5.75 28.12 -20.15
CA THR A 240 4.68 28.90 -20.80
C THR A 240 5.11 29.42 -22.18
N LEU A 241 4.46 28.93 -23.23
CA LEU A 241 4.63 29.38 -24.61
C LEU A 241 3.82 30.66 -24.89
N LYS A 242 4.43 31.62 -25.58
CA LYS A 242 3.79 32.81 -26.14
C LYS A 242 4.28 33.05 -27.56
N CYS A 243 3.43 33.57 -28.44
CA CYS A 243 3.87 34.11 -29.73
C CYS A 243 4.00 35.63 -29.67
N ARG A 244 5.00 36.16 -30.36
CA ARG A 244 5.30 37.59 -30.51
C ARG A 244 5.25 37.98 -31.96
N VAL A 245 4.55 39.05 -32.29
CA VAL A 245 4.30 39.47 -33.67
C VAL A 245 4.82 40.88 -33.89
N ARG A 246 5.52 41.08 -35.01
CA ARG A 246 5.90 42.39 -35.55
C ARG A 246 5.32 42.54 -36.95
N SER A 247 4.77 43.71 -37.27
CA SER A 247 4.26 44.01 -38.60
C SER A 247 5.30 44.79 -39.43
N TYR A 248 5.25 44.63 -40.74
CA TYR A 248 6.08 45.39 -41.70
C TYR A 248 5.37 45.51 -43.05
N PHE A 249 5.79 46.49 -43.85
CA PHE A 249 5.36 46.54 -45.25
C PHE A 249 6.27 45.67 -46.11
N THR A 250 5.70 44.89 -47.03
CA THR A 250 6.43 43.92 -47.86
C THR A 250 7.53 44.56 -48.73
N ASN A 251 7.42 45.85 -49.02
CA ASN A 251 8.42 46.62 -49.77
C ASN A 251 9.53 47.25 -48.89
N THR A 252 9.41 47.22 -47.55
CA THR A 252 10.40 47.78 -46.60
C THR A 252 10.60 46.84 -45.41
N THR A 253 11.10 45.63 -45.68
CA THR A 253 11.24 44.54 -44.69
C THR A 253 12.22 44.83 -43.55
N VAL A 254 13.04 45.89 -43.66
CA VAL A 254 14.02 46.32 -42.65
C VAL A 254 13.34 47.09 -41.50
N LEU A 255 12.24 47.80 -41.79
CA LEU A 255 11.49 48.58 -40.80
C LEU A 255 10.30 47.75 -40.30
N LYS A 256 10.35 47.35 -39.03
CA LYS A 256 9.34 46.53 -38.36
C LYS A 256 8.81 47.25 -37.14
N SER A 257 7.56 46.98 -36.77
CA SER A 257 6.97 47.48 -35.53
C SER A 257 7.64 46.91 -34.28
N ASP A 258 7.34 47.51 -33.12
CA ASP A 258 7.53 46.83 -31.83
C ASP A 258 6.73 45.52 -31.76
N SER A 259 7.20 44.59 -30.94
CA SER A 259 6.57 43.28 -30.80
C SER A 259 5.40 43.31 -29.83
N ILE A 260 4.25 42.78 -30.26
CA ILE A 260 3.08 42.53 -29.41
C ILE A 260 3.02 41.03 -29.11
N SER A 261 2.70 40.65 -27.86
CA SER A 261 2.73 39.24 -27.40
C SER A 261 1.33 38.69 -27.11
N SER A 262 1.13 37.41 -27.35
CA SER A 262 -0.09 36.70 -26.95
C SER A 262 -0.14 36.45 -25.43
N ASP A 263 -1.31 36.02 -24.96
CA ASP A 263 -1.42 35.29 -23.70
C ASP A 263 -0.60 33.99 -23.72
N GLY A 264 -0.28 33.49 -22.53
CA GLY A 264 0.57 32.30 -22.36
C GLY A 264 -0.21 30.99 -22.40
N TYR A 265 0.38 29.96 -23.01
CA TYR A 265 -0.11 28.59 -22.98
C TYR A 265 0.91 27.67 -22.31
N PHE A 266 0.51 26.91 -21.28
CA PHE A 266 1.39 25.95 -20.62
C PHE A 266 1.57 24.69 -21.50
N CYS A 267 2.81 24.35 -21.83
CA CYS A 267 3.16 23.21 -22.66
C CYS A 267 3.80 22.09 -21.81
N GLY A 268 3.04 21.05 -21.44
CA GLY A 268 3.59 19.93 -20.68
C GLY A 268 2.52 19.09 -19.98
N ILE A 269 2.92 18.39 -18.91
CA ILE A 269 2.01 17.64 -18.04
C ILE A 269 1.70 18.51 -16.81
N LYS A 270 0.42 18.78 -16.58
CA LYS A 270 -0.09 19.43 -15.37
C LYS A 270 -0.53 18.37 -14.37
N VAL A 271 -0.08 18.51 -13.12
CA VAL A 271 -0.68 17.79 -12.01
C VAL A 271 -1.91 18.58 -11.57
N LEU A 272 -3.09 17.97 -11.61
CA LEU A 272 -4.34 18.63 -11.22
C LEU A 272 -4.48 18.70 -9.69
N THR A 273 -3.80 17.81 -8.98
CA THR A 273 -3.80 17.70 -7.52
C THR A 273 -2.36 17.83 -7.00
N GLU A 274 -1.86 19.05 -6.85
CA GLU A 274 -0.47 19.31 -6.39
C GLU A 274 -0.23 18.95 -4.92
N ARG A 275 -1.28 19.03 -4.08
CA ARG A 275 -1.25 18.62 -2.67
C ARG A 275 -2.35 17.63 -2.40
N ILE A 276 -1.99 16.52 -1.75
CA ILE A 276 -2.94 15.49 -1.35
C ILE A 276 -2.68 15.09 0.09
N VAL A 277 -3.74 15.08 0.89
CA VAL A 277 -3.70 14.61 2.28
C VAL A 277 -4.27 13.21 2.30
N VAL A 278 -3.53 12.21 2.76
CA VAL A 278 -3.98 10.82 2.94
C VAL A 278 -3.89 10.47 4.43
N ASP A 279 -4.81 9.65 4.91
CA ASP A 279 -4.91 9.27 6.32
C ASP A 279 -4.68 7.76 6.42
N GLU A 280 -3.93 7.31 7.42
CA GLU A 280 -3.67 5.88 7.67
C GLU A 280 -4.94 5.06 7.90
N LYS A 281 -5.99 5.67 8.46
CA LYS A 281 -7.31 5.03 8.59
C LYS A 281 -8.18 5.19 7.34
N GLY A 282 -7.80 6.10 6.45
CA GLY A 282 -8.61 6.53 5.32
C GLY A 282 -8.45 5.64 4.09
N PRO A 283 -9.41 5.68 3.16
CA PRO A 283 -9.23 5.05 1.87
C PRO A 283 -8.12 5.76 1.07
N GLU A 284 -7.59 5.04 0.10
CA GLU A 284 -6.76 5.61 -0.96
C GLU A 284 -7.42 6.83 -1.62
N LYS A 285 -6.59 7.79 -2.06
CA LYS A 285 -7.04 8.95 -2.83
C LYS A 285 -6.39 8.96 -4.20
N THR A 286 -7.11 9.49 -5.18
CA THR A 286 -6.66 9.53 -6.58
C THR A 286 -6.04 10.88 -6.90
N VAL A 287 -4.82 10.87 -7.41
CA VAL A 287 -4.15 12.02 -8.05
C VAL A 287 -4.39 11.93 -9.55
N GLN A 288 -4.79 13.05 -10.16
CA GLN A 288 -4.97 13.15 -11.61
C GLN A 288 -3.90 14.04 -12.25
N VAL A 289 -3.47 13.65 -13.44
CA VAL A 289 -2.54 14.41 -14.29
C VAL A 289 -3.14 14.59 -15.68
N GLU A 290 -2.88 15.74 -16.30
CA GLU A 290 -3.37 16.11 -17.64
C GLU A 290 -2.20 16.52 -18.53
N SER A 291 -2.10 15.94 -19.72
CA SER A 291 -1.22 16.49 -20.76
C SER A 291 -1.95 17.62 -21.50
N THR A 292 -1.37 18.82 -21.52
CA THR A 292 -1.90 19.95 -22.29
C THR A 292 -1.53 19.89 -23.77
N ILE A 293 -0.69 18.93 -24.16
CA ILE A 293 -0.28 18.65 -25.52
C ILE A 293 -0.87 17.29 -25.93
N PRO A 294 -1.64 17.20 -27.03
CA PRO A 294 -2.12 15.94 -27.56
C PRO A 294 -0.99 14.93 -27.80
N ILE A 295 -1.24 13.65 -27.54
CA ILE A 295 -0.29 12.56 -27.77
C ILE A 295 -0.66 11.92 -29.12
N PRO A 296 0.08 12.20 -30.22
CA PRO A 296 -0.25 11.68 -31.54
C PRO A 296 0.03 10.18 -31.66
N CYS A 297 -0.73 9.47 -32.49
CA CYS A 297 -0.54 8.04 -32.75
C CYS A 297 0.17 7.83 -34.09
N ASN A 298 1.26 7.07 -34.15
CA ASN A 298 1.81 6.70 -35.45
C ASN A 298 0.84 5.75 -36.18
N THR A 299 0.54 6.04 -37.44
CA THR A 299 -0.42 5.30 -38.27
C THR A 299 0.09 3.89 -38.56
N GLY A 300 -0.36 2.91 -37.77
CA GLY A 300 0.02 1.51 -37.87
C GLY A 300 -0.25 0.67 -36.61
N HIS A 301 -0.48 1.32 -35.46
CA HIS A 301 -0.66 0.65 -34.17
C HIS A 301 -2.07 0.84 -33.59
N ALA A 302 -2.49 -0.11 -32.74
CA ALA A 302 -3.77 -0.06 -32.04
C ALA A 302 -3.86 1.18 -31.11
N GLN A 303 -5.07 1.69 -30.85
CA GLN A 303 -5.31 2.86 -29.99
C GLN A 303 -4.68 2.76 -28.59
N ASP A 304 -4.42 1.54 -28.09
CA ASP A 304 -3.83 1.28 -26.79
C ASP A 304 -2.33 1.63 -26.67
N GLU A 305 -1.63 1.90 -27.79
CA GLU A 305 -0.21 2.25 -27.80
C GLU A 305 0.06 3.77 -27.69
N CYS A 306 -0.97 4.61 -27.78
CA CYS A 306 -0.83 6.08 -27.74
C CYS A 306 -0.84 6.61 -26.31
N LYS A 307 0.28 6.40 -25.61
CA LYS A 307 0.41 6.74 -24.20
C LYS A 307 1.78 7.32 -23.88
N ILE A 308 1.81 8.19 -22.88
CA ILE A 308 3.04 8.60 -22.22
C ILE A 308 3.09 7.89 -20.87
N THR A 309 4.15 7.12 -20.65
CA THR A 309 4.39 6.45 -19.38
C THR A 309 5.41 7.25 -18.57
N PHE A 310 5.09 7.54 -17.31
CA PHE A 310 6.02 8.13 -16.36
C PHE A 310 6.01 7.30 -15.07
N SER A 311 7.10 7.36 -14.31
CA SER A 311 7.27 6.53 -13.12
C SER A 311 7.48 7.37 -11.87
N VAL A 312 6.85 7.00 -10.77
CA VAL A 312 7.06 7.65 -9.47
C VAL A 312 8.45 7.27 -8.96
N ASP A 313 9.19 8.26 -8.49
CA ASP A 313 10.43 8.08 -7.75
C ASP A 313 10.27 8.68 -6.37
N THR A 314 10.26 7.83 -5.36
CA THR A 314 10.00 8.29 -4.00
C THR A 314 10.96 7.67 -2.99
N HIS A 315 11.38 8.51 -2.05
CA HIS A 315 12.08 8.08 -0.85
C HIS A 315 11.17 8.10 0.38
N THR A 316 9.91 8.52 0.24
CA THR A 316 8.96 8.52 1.36
C THR A 316 8.64 7.09 1.79
N LYS A 317 8.55 6.91 3.10
CA LYS A 317 8.15 5.65 3.73
C LYS A 317 6.74 5.72 4.30
N ASP A 318 6.14 6.90 4.33
CA ASP A 318 4.85 7.16 4.97
C ASP A 318 3.70 7.21 3.94
N ALA A 319 4.01 7.16 2.64
CA ALA A 319 3.01 7.04 1.59
C ALA A 319 3.33 5.93 0.60
N MET A 320 2.27 5.30 0.09
CA MET A 320 2.33 4.16 -0.80
C MET A 320 1.50 4.37 -2.06
N PHE A 321 1.88 3.66 -3.13
CA PHE A 321 1.35 3.88 -4.47
C PHE A 321 0.85 2.58 -5.08
N SER A 322 -0.25 2.66 -5.84
CA SER A 322 -0.87 1.48 -6.48
C SER A 322 0.02 0.79 -7.52
N THR A 323 0.91 1.55 -8.16
CA THR A 323 1.95 1.08 -9.07
C THR A 323 3.09 2.11 -9.08
N CYS A 324 4.22 1.78 -9.71
CA CYS A 324 5.32 2.72 -9.88
C CYS A 324 5.37 3.31 -11.28
N SER A 325 4.49 2.88 -12.19
CA SER A 325 4.46 3.31 -13.59
C SER A 325 3.03 3.60 -14.02
N TYR A 326 2.83 4.79 -14.58
CA TYR A 326 1.51 5.36 -14.89
C TYR A 326 1.44 5.85 -16.32
N ASP A 327 0.33 5.55 -16.98
CA ASP A 327 0.06 5.94 -18.35
C ASP A 327 -0.88 7.15 -18.41
N ILE A 328 -0.54 8.13 -19.25
CA ILE A 328 -1.44 9.19 -19.70
C ILE A 328 -1.99 8.77 -21.07
N LYS A 329 -3.30 8.65 -21.19
CA LYS A 329 -4.01 8.22 -22.39
C LYS A 329 -5.15 9.18 -22.72
N LEU A 330 -5.63 9.13 -23.96
CA LEU A 330 -6.84 9.86 -24.34
C LEU A 330 -8.04 9.26 -23.60
N ASP A 331 -8.70 10.07 -22.78
CA ASP A 331 -9.99 9.75 -22.19
C ASP A 331 -11.08 10.00 -23.24
N PRO A 332 -11.81 8.95 -23.68
CA PRO A 332 -12.83 9.07 -24.71
C PRO A 332 -14.05 9.89 -24.27
N VAL A 333 -14.27 10.08 -22.96
CA VAL A 333 -15.41 10.83 -22.43
C VAL A 333 -15.12 12.32 -22.43
N THR A 334 -13.96 12.72 -21.92
CA THR A 334 -13.59 14.14 -21.78
C THR A 334 -12.85 14.69 -23.01
N GLY A 335 -12.33 13.82 -23.88
CA GLY A 335 -11.48 14.19 -25.01
C GLY A 335 -10.11 14.74 -24.60
N LYS A 336 -9.72 14.57 -23.33
CA LYS A 336 -8.45 15.03 -22.75
C LYS A 336 -7.48 13.87 -22.58
N TYR A 337 -6.19 14.17 -22.53
CA TYR A 337 -5.17 13.19 -22.22
C TYR A 337 -4.94 13.15 -20.71
N LEU A 338 -5.52 12.16 -20.04
CA LEU A 338 -5.54 12.03 -18.59
C LEU A 338 -4.79 10.79 -18.13
N GLY A 339 -4.16 10.90 -16.97
CA GLY A 339 -3.62 9.78 -16.20
C GLY A 339 -4.05 9.93 -14.75
N SER A 340 -4.18 8.81 -14.05
CA SER A 340 -4.53 8.82 -12.63
C SER A 340 -3.76 7.76 -11.87
N PHE A 341 -3.42 8.10 -10.63
CA PHE A 341 -2.80 7.16 -9.72
C PHE A 341 -3.36 7.26 -8.31
N LYS A 342 -3.29 6.16 -7.58
CA LYS A 342 -3.80 6.08 -6.22
C LYS A 342 -2.67 6.10 -5.21
N VAL A 343 -2.88 6.89 -4.17
CA VAL A 343 -1.96 7.10 -3.04
C VAL A 343 -2.70 6.79 -1.75
N THR A 344 -2.05 6.10 -0.83
CA THR A 344 -2.52 5.86 0.54
C THR A 344 -1.40 6.16 1.52
N ALA A 345 -1.72 6.49 2.77
CA ALA A 345 -0.71 6.51 3.82
C ALA A 345 -0.24 5.09 4.14
N THR A 346 1.04 4.94 4.50
CA THR A 346 1.61 3.70 4.99
C THR A 346 1.09 3.45 6.40
N LYS A 347 0.59 2.24 6.67
CA LYS A 347 0.23 1.83 8.03
C LYS A 347 1.48 1.35 8.74
N ASP A 348 2.23 2.29 9.34
CA ASP A 348 3.49 2.00 9.99
C ASP A 348 3.34 1.64 11.48
N PHE A 349 2.15 1.85 12.05
CA PHE A 349 1.80 1.59 13.46
C PHE A 349 2.64 2.41 14.46
N VAL A 350 3.16 3.56 14.03
CA VAL A 350 3.96 4.47 14.84
C VAL A 350 3.29 5.84 14.86
N SER A 351 3.02 6.36 16.05
CA SER A 351 2.56 7.74 16.25
C SER A 351 3.71 8.72 16.00
N ASP A 352 3.89 9.11 14.74
CA ASP A 352 4.91 10.07 14.28
C ASP A 352 4.33 11.46 13.95
N GLY A 353 3.00 11.59 13.93
CA GLY A 353 2.29 12.82 13.61
C GLY A 353 2.20 13.08 12.10
N SER A 354 1.58 14.18 11.70
CA SER A 354 1.41 14.42 10.26
C SER A 354 2.74 14.72 9.57
N GLN A 355 3.12 13.88 8.62
CA GLN A 355 4.32 14.08 7.79
C GLN A 355 3.94 14.67 6.44
N THR A 356 4.84 15.44 5.82
CA THR A 356 4.64 15.92 4.45
C THR A 356 5.87 15.62 3.62
N HIS A 357 5.66 14.90 2.53
CA HIS A 357 6.72 14.42 1.65
C HIS A 357 6.53 14.97 0.24
N GLU A 358 7.64 15.37 -0.38
CA GLU A 358 7.69 15.68 -1.79
C GLU A 358 7.88 14.37 -2.58
N VAL A 359 6.94 14.06 -3.47
CA VAL A 359 6.99 12.89 -4.33
C VAL A 359 7.33 13.34 -5.73
N SER A 360 8.49 12.88 -6.20
CA SER A 360 9.03 13.21 -7.51
C SER A 360 8.72 12.11 -8.53
N PHE A 361 8.99 12.42 -9.80
CA PHE A 361 8.80 11.50 -10.91
C PHE A 361 10.12 11.35 -11.66
N ASN A 362 10.40 10.12 -12.10
CA ASN A 362 11.52 9.86 -12.99
C ASN A 362 11.32 10.61 -14.33
N PRO A 363 12.41 11.08 -14.96
CA PRO A 363 12.34 11.68 -16.29
C PRO A 363 11.67 10.71 -17.28
N ILE A 364 10.79 11.23 -18.13
CA ILE A 364 10.12 10.41 -19.14
C ILE A 364 11.14 9.97 -20.19
N VAL A 365 11.28 8.65 -20.35
CA VAL A 365 12.14 8.01 -21.37
C VAL A 365 11.22 7.32 -22.38
N SER A 366 10.89 7.99 -23.48
CA SER A 366 10.04 7.42 -24.54
C SER A 366 10.69 7.54 -25.92
N PHE A 367 10.76 6.41 -26.64
CA PHE A 367 11.33 6.33 -27.99
C PHE A 367 10.38 6.88 -29.08
N ASN A 368 9.06 6.82 -28.85
CA ASN A 368 8.05 7.16 -29.86
C ASN A 368 7.66 8.65 -29.89
N HIS A 369 8.00 9.43 -28.85
CA HIS A 369 7.70 10.86 -28.79
C HIS A 369 8.91 11.68 -28.29
N PRO A 370 9.85 12.05 -29.19
CA PRO A 370 11.13 12.66 -28.83
C PRO A 370 11.05 13.97 -28.03
N VAL A 371 9.95 14.71 -28.12
CA VAL A 371 9.75 15.97 -27.38
C VAL A 371 9.69 15.75 -25.86
N TRP A 372 9.14 14.59 -25.43
CA TRP A 372 8.96 14.26 -24.02
C TRP A 372 10.19 13.60 -23.39
N SER A 373 11.22 13.32 -24.20
CA SER A 373 12.46 12.72 -23.72
C SER A 373 13.12 13.61 -22.67
N ASN A 374 13.45 13.03 -21.52
CA ASN A 374 14.04 13.71 -20.35
C ASN A 374 13.16 14.82 -19.75
N TYR A 375 11.86 14.80 -20.01
CA TYR A 375 10.93 15.73 -19.36
C TYR A 375 10.59 15.24 -17.94
N ASN A 376 10.72 16.14 -16.97
CA ASN A 376 10.36 15.91 -15.58
C ASN A 376 8.98 16.48 -15.30
N VAL A 377 8.07 15.63 -14.82
CA VAL A 377 6.77 16.05 -14.31
C VAL A 377 6.98 16.79 -12.99
N HIS A 378 6.22 17.88 -12.75
CA HIS A 378 6.30 18.62 -11.49
C HIS A 378 5.97 17.71 -10.30
N PRO A 379 6.73 17.79 -9.19
CA PRO A 379 6.49 16.96 -8.02
C PRO A 379 5.16 17.31 -7.33
N ILE A 380 4.64 16.38 -6.55
CA ILE A 380 3.46 16.58 -5.70
C ILE A 380 3.86 16.54 -4.22
N HIS A 381 3.05 17.16 -3.36
CA HIS A 381 3.19 17.03 -1.92
C HIS A 381 2.13 16.09 -1.38
N VAL A 382 2.58 15.02 -0.74
CA VAL A 382 1.73 14.06 -0.04
C VAL A 382 1.87 14.31 1.45
N THR A 383 0.79 14.73 2.10
CA THR A 383 0.70 14.82 3.55
C THR A 383 0.03 13.56 4.08
N THR A 384 0.66 12.87 5.03
CA THR A 384 0.13 11.68 5.69
C THR A 384 -0.36 12.09 7.06
N GLU A 385 -1.57 11.68 7.44
CA GLU A 385 -2.12 11.87 8.78
C GLU A 385 -2.01 10.56 9.56
N ASN A 386 -1.29 10.64 10.67
CA ASN A 386 -1.10 9.52 11.59
C ASN A 386 -2.42 9.11 12.26
N SER A 387 -2.66 7.80 12.34
CA SER A 387 -3.76 7.24 13.12
C SER A 387 -3.27 6.08 13.95
N GLU A 388 -3.59 6.10 15.25
CA GLU A 388 -3.23 4.99 16.13
C GLU A 388 -3.85 3.67 15.68
N HIS A 389 -3.19 2.56 16.01
CA HIS A 389 -3.73 1.21 15.85
C HIS A 389 -4.47 0.75 17.11
N GLY A 390 -5.41 -0.18 16.92
CA GLY A 390 -6.18 -0.75 18.01
C GLY A 390 -5.43 -1.93 18.59
N HIS A 391 -5.46 -2.12 19.90
CA HIS A 391 -5.13 -3.45 20.42
C HIS A 391 -5.98 -3.87 21.61
N CYS A 392 -6.40 -5.14 21.54
CA CYS A 392 -7.26 -5.81 22.52
C CYS A 392 -6.54 -7.06 23.00
N ASN A 393 -6.66 -7.34 24.29
CA ASN A 393 -5.99 -8.50 24.90
C ASN A 393 -6.98 -9.27 25.77
N ALA A 394 -6.90 -10.60 25.72
CA ALA A 394 -7.61 -11.53 26.60
C ALA A 394 -6.57 -12.44 27.25
N HIS A 395 -6.51 -12.45 28.58
CA HIS A 395 -5.50 -13.22 29.31
C HIS A 395 -6.08 -13.90 30.54
N GLY A 396 -5.48 -15.02 30.97
CA GLY A 396 -5.97 -15.74 32.16
C GLY A 396 -7.37 -16.32 31.94
N ASP A 397 -8.32 -15.95 32.79
CA ASP A 397 -9.57 -16.72 32.95
C ASP A 397 -10.92 -16.14 32.44
N PRO A 398 -11.06 -15.48 31.27
CA PRO A 398 -10.23 -14.46 30.68
C PRO A 398 -10.59 -13.06 31.22
N HIS A 399 -9.55 -12.30 31.50
CA HIS A 399 -9.53 -10.87 31.70
C HIS A 399 -9.32 -10.16 30.36
N MET A 400 -10.27 -9.29 29.99
CA MET A 400 -10.26 -8.58 28.71
C MET A 400 -9.80 -7.14 28.89
N ILE A 401 -8.82 -6.70 28.11
CA ILE A 401 -8.44 -5.30 27.92
C ILE A 401 -8.95 -4.88 26.55
N ARG A 402 -9.85 -3.89 26.53
CA ARG A 402 -10.57 -3.43 25.33
C ARG A 402 -9.72 -2.47 24.47
N MET A 403 -10.15 -2.26 23.23
CA MET A 403 -9.40 -1.50 22.21
C MET A 403 -9.14 -0.03 22.58
N ASP A 404 -10.02 0.61 23.34
CA ASP A 404 -9.84 2.01 23.81
C ASP A 404 -9.03 2.11 25.13
N TYR A 405 -8.31 1.03 25.50
CA TYR A 405 -7.23 0.98 26.51
C TYR A 405 -7.53 1.51 27.93
N ARG A 406 -8.79 1.57 28.36
CA ARG A 406 -9.13 2.12 29.69
C ARG A 406 -10.12 1.33 30.52
N GLY A 407 -10.53 0.15 30.07
CA GLY A 407 -11.44 -0.72 30.83
C GLY A 407 -11.01 -2.18 30.75
N GLN A 408 -10.84 -2.79 31.91
CA GLN A 408 -10.72 -4.23 32.04
C GLN A 408 -12.08 -4.83 32.40
N THR A 409 -12.42 -5.95 31.77
CA THR A 409 -13.66 -6.68 32.05
C THR A 409 -13.42 -8.18 32.08
N ASN A 410 -14.07 -8.87 33.01
CA ASN A 410 -13.93 -10.30 33.19
C ASN A 410 -15.08 -11.01 32.48
N VAL A 411 -14.78 -11.92 31.55
CA VAL A 411 -15.79 -12.53 30.67
C VAL A 411 -15.93 -14.02 30.96
N TYR A 412 -16.68 -14.34 32.01
CA TYR A 412 -16.86 -15.70 32.52
C TYR A 412 -18.05 -16.43 31.88
N VAL A 413 -18.08 -16.51 30.56
CA VAL A 413 -19.10 -17.27 29.82
C VAL A 413 -18.45 -18.36 28.97
N THR A 414 -19.02 -19.57 28.96
CA THR A 414 -18.57 -20.69 28.13
C THR A 414 -19.21 -20.64 26.73
N GLY A 415 -18.48 -21.02 25.69
CA GLY A 415 -19.00 -21.14 24.31
C GLY A 415 -18.19 -20.35 23.28
N GLU A 416 -18.76 -20.22 22.08
CA GLU A 416 -18.14 -19.45 20.98
C GLU A 416 -18.59 -17.99 21.04
N LEU A 417 -17.63 -17.07 21.02
CA LEU A 417 -17.83 -15.64 21.19
C LEU A 417 -17.13 -14.86 20.07
N THR A 418 -17.76 -13.80 19.60
CA THR A 418 -17.10 -12.80 18.74
C THR A 418 -16.26 -11.88 19.63
N MET A 419 -14.95 -12.12 19.66
CA MET A 419 -14.01 -11.27 20.41
C MET A 419 -13.85 -9.92 19.75
N TYR A 420 -13.64 -9.91 18.43
CA TYR A 420 -13.52 -8.70 17.64
C TYR A 420 -13.99 -8.92 16.20
N GLU A 421 -14.72 -7.98 15.63
CA GLU A 421 -14.96 -7.93 14.19
C GLU A 421 -15.03 -6.50 13.68
N CYS A 422 -14.54 -6.26 12.47
CA CYS A 422 -14.79 -5.05 11.70
C CYS A 422 -15.24 -5.45 10.29
N LYS A 423 -16.48 -5.08 9.96
CA LYS A 423 -17.14 -5.42 8.69
C LYS A 423 -17.05 -4.32 7.62
N SER A 424 -16.60 -3.11 7.98
CA SER A 424 -16.65 -1.94 7.10
C SER A 424 -15.51 -1.85 6.08
N SER A 425 -14.54 -2.76 6.13
CA SER A 425 -13.41 -2.76 5.22
C SER A 425 -13.68 -3.67 4.00
N ASN A 426 -12.99 -3.39 2.88
CA ASN A 426 -12.92 -4.31 1.74
C ASN A 426 -12.24 -5.65 2.08
N LYS A 427 -11.81 -5.85 3.33
CA LYS A 427 -11.19 -7.06 3.89
C LYS A 427 -11.60 -7.22 5.36
N PRO A 428 -12.79 -7.78 5.64
CA PRO A 428 -13.30 -7.82 7.01
C PRO A 428 -12.35 -8.63 7.90
N LEU A 429 -11.95 -8.03 9.03
CA LEU A 429 -11.17 -8.68 10.07
C LEU A 429 -12.15 -9.23 11.12
N GLN A 430 -12.04 -10.52 11.42
CA GLN A 430 -12.90 -11.20 12.40
C GLN A 430 -12.08 -12.17 13.24
N VAL A 431 -12.26 -12.10 14.57
CA VAL A 431 -11.65 -13.00 15.54
C VAL A 431 -12.75 -13.56 16.44
N GLN A 432 -12.94 -14.88 16.36
CA GLN A 432 -13.83 -15.62 17.23
C GLN A 432 -13.00 -16.46 18.19
N VAL A 433 -13.44 -16.56 19.44
CA VAL A 433 -12.80 -17.37 20.48
C VAL A 433 -13.77 -18.40 21.01
N LYS A 434 -13.25 -19.51 21.51
CA LYS A 434 -14.01 -20.55 22.18
C LYS A 434 -13.53 -20.65 23.62
N THR A 435 -14.45 -20.52 24.55
CA THR A 435 -14.17 -20.61 25.99
C THR A 435 -14.72 -21.90 26.58
N TRP A 436 -13.88 -22.61 27.34
CA TRP A 436 -14.26 -23.80 28.10
C TRP A 436 -13.83 -23.69 29.56
N PRO A 437 -14.50 -24.43 30.47
CA PRO A 437 -14.04 -24.53 31.85
C PRO A 437 -12.61 -25.10 31.88
N CYS A 438 -11.69 -24.39 32.52
CA CYS A 438 -10.35 -24.90 32.82
C CYS A 438 -10.32 -25.32 34.29
N GLY A 439 -10.15 -26.62 34.53
CA GLY A 439 -10.24 -27.21 35.86
C GLY A 439 -11.60 -27.00 36.51
N HIS A 440 -11.55 -26.67 37.79
CA HIS A 440 -12.74 -26.32 38.58
C HIS A 440 -12.81 -24.80 38.79
N TYR A 441 -12.54 -23.97 37.78
CA TYR A 441 -12.48 -22.50 37.92
C TYR A 441 -13.31 -21.79 36.84
N HIS A 442 -13.07 -20.50 36.62
CA HIS A 442 -13.66 -19.74 35.52
C HIS A 442 -13.29 -20.35 34.15
N PRO A 443 -14.10 -20.10 33.10
CA PRO A 443 -13.77 -20.57 31.77
C PRO A 443 -12.55 -19.83 31.21
N CYS A 444 -11.63 -20.50 30.52
CA CYS A 444 -10.59 -19.84 29.74
C CYS A 444 -10.82 -20.04 28.25
N ILE A 445 -10.13 -19.24 27.43
CA ILE A 445 -10.09 -19.44 25.99
C ILE A 445 -9.25 -20.68 25.70
N CYS A 446 -9.80 -21.61 24.92
CA CYS A 446 -9.11 -22.84 24.50
C CYS A 446 -8.97 -22.97 22.98
N ALA A 447 -9.62 -22.09 22.20
CA ALA A 447 -9.42 -22.00 20.77
C ALA A 447 -9.72 -20.60 20.24
N LEU A 448 -9.12 -20.27 19.09
CA LEU A 448 -9.43 -19.07 18.33
C LEU A 448 -9.51 -19.38 16.83
N VAL A 449 -10.32 -18.61 16.12
CA VAL A 449 -10.27 -18.46 14.67
C VAL A 449 -10.09 -17.00 14.32
N ALA A 450 -9.07 -16.71 13.53
CA ALA A 450 -8.83 -15.38 12.99
C ALA A 450 -8.98 -15.39 11.47
N ARG A 451 -9.69 -14.39 10.93
CA ARG A 451 -10.01 -14.25 9.51
C ARG A 451 -9.76 -12.83 9.00
N GLU A 452 -9.15 -12.70 7.84
CA GLU A 452 -9.14 -11.48 7.02
C GLU A 452 -9.55 -11.80 5.58
N GLY A 453 -10.70 -11.30 5.14
CA GLY A 453 -11.18 -11.57 3.78
C GLY A 453 -11.38 -13.07 3.51
N ASN A 454 -10.52 -13.66 2.66
CA ASN A 454 -10.51 -15.10 2.35
C ASN A 454 -9.56 -15.94 3.23
N ASP A 455 -8.66 -15.30 3.96
CA ASP A 455 -7.65 -15.98 4.76
C ASP A 455 -8.21 -16.25 6.14
N ALA A 456 -8.25 -17.52 6.55
CA ALA A 456 -8.67 -17.89 7.91
C ALA A 456 -7.84 -19.03 8.49
N VAL A 457 -7.49 -18.84 9.75
CA VAL A 457 -6.62 -19.72 10.53
C VAL A 457 -7.27 -20.02 11.86
N GLN A 458 -7.35 -21.30 12.20
CA GLN A 458 -7.78 -21.81 13.49
C GLN A 458 -6.59 -22.30 14.30
N ILE A 459 -6.60 -22.01 15.60
CA ILE A 459 -5.74 -22.65 16.61
C ILE A 459 -6.67 -23.21 17.68
N ASP A 460 -6.66 -24.53 17.86
CA ASP A 460 -7.60 -25.24 18.72
C ASP A 460 -6.87 -26.21 19.66
N MET A 461 -6.97 -25.99 20.97
CA MET A 461 -6.44 -26.89 22.01
C MET A 461 -7.51 -27.26 23.05
N CYS A 462 -8.76 -27.05 22.69
CA CYS A 462 -9.93 -27.39 23.47
C CYS A 462 -9.96 -28.93 23.70
N GLU A 463 -10.17 -29.42 24.93
CA GLU A 463 -10.36 -30.86 25.26
C GLU A 463 -11.46 -31.59 24.43
N LYS A 464 -11.07 -32.39 23.43
CA LYS A 464 -12.02 -33.12 22.57
C LYS A 464 -12.44 -34.48 23.12
N ARG A 465 -11.63 -35.07 24.01
CA ARG A 465 -11.83 -36.42 24.57
C ARG A 465 -11.22 -36.51 25.96
N LYS A 466 -11.86 -37.29 26.85
CA LYS A 466 -11.38 -37.52 28.22
C LYS A 466 -9.96 -38.12 28.22
N ASN A 467 -9.10 -37.60 29.10
CA ASN A 467 -7.69 -38.01 29.26
C ASN A 467 -6.81 -37.75 28.01
N GLN A 468 -7.28 -36.96 27.05
CA GLN A 468 -6.43 -36.51 25.95
C GLN A 468 -5.60 -35.32 26.43
N HIS A 469 -4.32 -35.31 26.05
CA HIS A 469 -3.47 -34.14 26.27
C HIS A 469 -3.91 -32.97 25.41
N ALA A 470 -4.11 -31.81 26.04
CA ALA A 470 -4.38 -30.57 25.33
C ALA A 470 -3.14 -30.14 24.52
N VAL A 471 -3.28 -30.12 23.19
CA VAL A 471 -2.24 -29.69 22.25
C VAL A 471 -2.83 -28.74 21.21
N PRO A 472 -2.10 -27.70 20.79
CA PRO A 472 -2.61 -26.75 19.80
C PRO A 472 -2.62 -27.35 18.40
N GLU A 473 -3.81 -27.47 17.83
CA GLU A 473 -4.05 -27.89 16.45
C GLU A 473 -4.22 -26.66 15.56
N LEU A 474 -3.35 -26.50 14.56
CA LEU A 474 -3.40 -25.38 13.63
C LEU A 474 -4.00 -25.81 12.30
N THR A 475 -5.11 -25.17 11.90
CA THR A 475 -5.86 -25.53 10.68
C THR A 475 -6.09 -24.32 9.79
N ILE A 476 -5.86 -24.49 8.48
CA ILE A 476 -6.23 -23.51 7.44
C ILE A 476 -7.69 -23.78 7.04
N LEU A 477 -8.54 -22.77 7.21
CA LEU A 477 -9.97 -22.84 6.90
C LEU A 477 -10.32 -22.32 5.49
N SER A 478 -9.34 -21.71 4.80
CA SER A 478 -9.48 -21.17 3.46
C SER A 478 -9.47 -22.25 2.37
N GLU A 479 -10.51 -22.28 1.52
CA GLU A 479 -10.66 -23.26 0.42
C GLU A 479 -9.45 -23.32 -0.55
N ARG A 480 -8.81 -22.17 -0.78
CA ARG A 480 -7.66 -22.02 -1.70
C ARG A 480 -6.31 -21.90 -0.97
N GLY A 481 -6.27 -22.13 0.34
CA GLY A 481 -5.11 -21.79 1.16
C GLY A 481 -5.06 -20.29 1.50
N LEU A 482 -3.96 -19.86 2.14
CA LEU A 482 -3.74 -18.48 2.55
C LEU A 482 -3.14 -17.66 1.40
N ASP A 483 -3.65 -16.44 1.20
CA ASP A 483 -3.25 -15.46 0.20
C ASP A 483 -2.63 -14.22 0.90
N GLY A 484 -1.39 -14.38 1.37
CA GLY A 484 -0.59 -13.32 1.98
C GLY A 484 -0.55 -13.34 3.51
N THR A 485 -1.42 -14.08 4.18
CA THR A 485 -1.32 -14.32 5.64
C THR A 485 -0.15 -15.26 5.96
N THR A 486 0.65 -14.91 6.98
CA THR A 486 1.71 -15.77 7.50
C THR A 486 1.39 -16.25 8.90
N VAL A 487 1.70 -17.53 9.17
CA VAL A 487 1.54 -18.15 10.49
C VAL A 487 2.88 -18.66 10.98
N GLU A 488 3.32 -18.13 12.11
CA GLU A 488 4.64 -18.37 12.68
C GLU A 488 4.52 -18.76 14.15
N ARG A 489 5.51 -19.49 14.68
CA ARG A 489 5.66 -19.77 16.10
C ARG A 489 7.00 -19.27 16.63
N ASP A 490 7.07 -19.02 17.92
CA ASP A 490 8.34 -18.81 18.61
C ASP A 490 9.13 -20.13 18.78
N ARG A 491 10.33 -20.04 19.36
CA ARG A 491 11.19 -21.20 19.58
C ARG A 491 10.76 -22.09 20.75
N SER A 492 9.96 -21.56 21.69
CA SER A 492 9.37 -22.38 22.76
C SER A 492 8.26 -23.28 22.22
N GLY A 493 7.62 -22.91 21.11
CA GLY A 493 6.46 -23.61 20.57
C GLY A 493 5.18 -23.35 21.35
N LYS A 494 5.17 -22.33 22.21
CA LYS A 494 4.02 -21.93 23.04
C LYS A 494 3.37 -20.64 22.56
N LYS A 495 3.99 -19.89 21.63
CA LYS A 495 3.45 -18.62 21.14
C LYS A 495 3.34 -18.64 19.62
N PHE A 496 2.14 -18.39 19.11
CA PHE A 496 1.80 -18.40 17.68
C PHE A 496 1.39 -17.00 17.22
N PHE A 497 1.78 -16.64 16.00
CA PHE A 497 1.56 -15.34 15.40
C PHE A 497 0.86 -15.52 14.05
N ILE A 498 -0.33 -14.95 13.90
CA ILE A 498 -1.07 -14.86 12.65
C ILE A 498 -0.93 -13.42 12.17
N ASN A 499 -0.20 -13.21 11.06
CA ASN A 499 0.05 -11.88 10.51
C ASN A 499 -0.70 -11.74 9.18
N PHE A 500 -1.65 -10.81 9.12
CA PHE A 500 -2.49 -10.60 7.95
C PHE A 500 -1.92 -9.54 6.99
N PRO A 501 -2.27 -9.57 5.69
CA PRO A 501 -1.87 -8.58 4.69
C PRO A 501 -2.23 -7.12 5.01
N SER A 502 -3.29 -6.86 5.78
CA SER A 502 -3.64 -5.49 6.21
C SER A 502 -2.65 -4.88 7.22
N GLY A 503 -1.78 -5.71 7.81
CA GLY A 503 -0.97 -5.37 8.98
C GLY A 503 -1.60 -5.82 10.31
N ALA A 504 -2.87 -6.29 10.30
CA ALA A 504 -3.48 -6.89 11.47
C ALA A 504 -2.67 -8.09 11.97
N ARG A 505 -2.65 -8.28 13.30
CA ARG A 505 -1.94 -9.39 13.94
C ARG A 505 -2.77 -9.98 15.05
N VAL A 506 -2.81 -11.31 15.09
CA VAL A 506 -3.38 -12.06 16.22
C VAL A 506 -2.29 -12.95 16.81
N VAL A 507 -2.12 -12.90 18.12
CA VAL A 507 -1.13 -13.69 18.84
C VAL A 507 -1.85 -14.62 19.81
N ALA A 508 -1.52 -15.91 19.75
CA ALA A 508 -2.00 -16.91 20.70
C ALA A 508 -0.84 -17.38 21.57
N SER A 509 -0.93 -17.19 22.89
CA SER A 509 0.04 -17.75 23.84
C SER A 509 -0.62 -18.92 24.55
N THR A 510 -0.14 -20.14 24.32
CA THR A 510 -0.75 -21.39 24.77
C THR A 510 -0.12 -21.91 26.06
N TYR A 511 -0.96 -22.42 26.96
CA TYR A 511 -0.56 -22.96 28.26
C TYR A 511 -1.31 -24.26 28.54
N VAL A 512 -0.67 -25.21 29.20
CA VAL A 512 -1.32 -26.42 29.71
C VAL A 512 -1.37 -26.31 31.23
N LEU A 513 -2.58 -26.22 31.76
CA LEU A 513 -2.85 -26.20 33.19
C LEU A 513 -2.98 -27.62 33.69
N THR A 514 -2.24 -27.98 34.74
CA THR A 514 -2.39 -29.28 35.40
C THR A 514 -3.12 -29.11 36.72
N HIS A 515 -4.28 -29.75 36.86
CA HIS A 515 -5.08 -29.69 38.07
C HIS A 515 -4.99 -31.00 38.88
N GLY A 516 -5.46 -30.96 40.14
CA GLY A 516 -5.59 -32.17 40.97
C GLY A 516 -6.39 -33.25 40.23
N HIS A 517 -5.90 -34.50 40.28
CA HIS A 517 -6.33 -35.67 39.46
C HIS A 517 -5.67 -35.85 38.07
N ASN A 518 -4.56 -35.17 37.77
CA ASN A 518 -3.78 -35.32 36.52
C ASN A 518 -4.51 -34.88 35.22
N GLU A 519 -5.60 -34.12 35.33
CA GLU A 519 -6.29 -33.53 34.19
C GLU A 519 -5.48 -32.33 33.67
N LYS A 520 -5.24 -32.29 32.36
CA LYS A 520 -4.39 -31.30 31.68
C LYS A 520 -5.22 -30.50 30.68
N ASP A 521 -5.73 -29.35 31.12
CA ASP A 521 -6.57 -28.49 30.31
C ASP A 521 -5.73 -27.48 29.53
N GLY A 522 -6.11 -27.28 28.26
CA GLY A 522 -5.48 -26.31 27.38
C GLY A 522 -6.12 -24.94 27.49
N MET A 523 -5.32 -23.90 27.66
CA MET A 523 -5.76 -22.51 27.59
C MET A 523 -4.86 -21.67 26.70
N MET A 524 -5.37 -20.54 26.24
CA MET A 524 -4.58 -19.55 25.52
C MET A 524 -4.96 -18.12 25.87
N ASP A 525 -3.95 -17.25 25.93
CA ASP A 525 -4.14 -15.82 25.89
C ASP A 525 -4.19 -15.36 24.43
N VAL A 526 -5.05 -14.39 24.13
CA VAL A 526 -5.26 -13.87 22.77
C VAL A 526 -5.00 -12.37 22.75
N ASP A 527 -4.07 -11.95 21.89
CA ASP A 527 -3.74 -10.54 21.67
C ASP A 527 -4.08 -10.17 20.22
N ILE A 528 -4.85 -9.11 20.02
CA ILE A 528 -5.32 -8.64 18.72
C ILE A 528 -4.79 -7.23 18.51
N GLN A 529 -4.00 -7.04 17.45
CA GLN A 529 -3.62 -5.74 16.92
C GLN A 529 -4.40 -5.47 15.64
N ALA A 530 -5.29 -4.48 15.69
CA ALA A 530 -6.10 -4.05 14.55
C ALA A 530 -5.43 -2.85 13.83
N PRO A 531 -5.41 -2.83 12.49
CA PRO A 531 -4.80 -1.75 11.73
C PRO A 531 -5.61 -0.44 11.85
N PRO A 532 -4.99 0.73 11.63
CA PRO A 532 -5.64 2.05 11.74
C PRO A 532 -6.98 2.19 11.00
N ASP A 533 -7.15 1.57 9.83
CA ASP A 533 -8.38 1.61 9.03
C ASP A 533 -9.56 0.84 9.62
N ASN A 534 -9.34 0.11 10.70
CA ASN A 534 -10.42 -0.49 11.47
C ASN A 534 -10.96 0.45 12.58
N LYS A 535 -10.48 1.68 12.67
CA LYS A 535 -10.90 2.63 13.72
C LYS A 535 -12.36 3.04 13.52
N GLY A 536 -13.17 2.89 14.57
CA GLY A 536 -14.59 3.22 14.58
C GLY A 536 -15.53 2.18 13.94
N CYS A 537 -15.02 1.05 13.46
CA CYS A 537 -15.85 -0.07 12.97
C CYS A 537 -15.78 -1.33 13.83
N GLY A 538 -14.98 -1.29 14.91
CA GLY A 538 -14.85 -2.41 15.83
C GLY A 538 -16.20 -2.75 16.45
N GLN A 539 -16.43 -4.03 16.69
CA GLN A 539 -17.53 -4.54 17.50
C GLN A 539 -17.15 -5.91 18.06
N GLY A 540 -17.91 -6.40 19.04
CA GLY A 540 -17.57 -7.60 19.80
C GLY A 540 -17.17 -7.26 21.24
N ILE A 541 -16.59 -8.24 21.93
CA ILE A 541 -16.17 -8.11 23.34
C ILE A 541 -15.06 -7.04 23.49
N CYS A 542 -14.22 -6.88 22.47
CA CYS A 542 -13.13 -5.90 22.47
C CYS A 542 -13.58 -4.42 22.37
N GLY A 543 -14.88 -4.15 22.21
CA GLY A 543 -15.42 -2.79 22.12
C GLY A 543 -15.43 -2.19 20.71
N LEU A 544 -15.75 -0.89 20.63
CA LEU A 544 -16.01 -0.19 19.37
C LEU A 544 -14.76 0.42 18.73
N TRP A 545 -13.75 0.68 19.55
CA TRP A 545 -12.52 1.35 19.16
C TRP A 545 -12.77 2.68 18.45
N ASN A 546 -13.40 3.60 19.18
CA ASN A 546 -13.83 4.90 18.66
C ASN A 546 -13.29 6.06 19.52
N ASP A 547 -12.24 5.81 20.31
CA ASP A 547 -11.64 6.72 21.30
C ASP A 547 -12.58 7.05 22.49
N ASN A 548 -13.66 6.27 22.70
CA ASN A 548 -14.60 6.46 23.80
C ASN A 548 -14.76 5.18 24.65
N PRO A 549 -13.98 5.01 25.72
CA PRO A 549 -14.01 3.78 26.52
C PRO A 549 -15.32 3.56 27.30
N HIS A 550 -16.24 4.53 27.32
CA HIS A 550 -17.51 4.44 28.04
C HIS A 550 -18.62 3.75 27.25
N ASP A 551 -18.46 3.58 25.93
CA ASP A 551 -19.48 2.97 25.08
C ASP A 551 -19.10 1.57 24.56
N ASP A 552 -17.88 1.11 24.86
CA ASP A 552 -17.34 -0.22 24.52
C ASP A 552 -18.26 -1.41 24.84
N LEU A 553 -19.07 -1.30 25.90
CA LEU A 553 -20.01 -2.35 26.29
C LEU A 553 -21.32 -2.28 25.52
N LEU A 554 -21.23 -2.10 24.19
CA LEU A 554 -22.37 -2.18 23.27
C LEU A 554 -22.61 -3.65 22.88
N GLY A 555 -23.73 -4.22 23.32
CA GLY A 555 -24.12 -5.58 22.96
C GLY A 555 -24.50 -5.72 21.49
N ALA A 556 -24.48 -6.94 20.97
CA ALA A 556 -24.93 -7.25 19.61
C ALA A 556 -26.42 -6.96 19.37
N ASP A 557 -27.19 -6.78 20.46
CA ASP A 557 -28.59 -6.37 20.45
C ASP A 557 -28.78 -4.84 20.37
N GLY A 558 -27.68 -4.07 20.30
CA GLY A 558 -27.67 -2.61 20.20
C GLY A 558 -27.87 -1.88 21.53
N LYS A 559 -27.77 -2.56 22.68
CA LYS A 559 -27.91 -1.93 24.01
C LYS A 559 -26.55 -1.71 24.69
N HIS A 560 -26.43 -0.64 25.46
CA HIS A 560 -25.27 -0.42 26.32
C HIS A 560 -25.43 -1.15 27.66
N TYR A 561 -24.34 -1.77 28.10
CA TYR A 561 -24.25 -2.50 29.35
C TYR A 561 -23.24 -1.83 30.31
N SER A 562 -23.36 -2.14 31.60
CA SER A 562 -22.39 -1.77 32.62
C SER A 562 -21.50 -2.96 33.01
N ASN A 563 -20.41 -2.72 33.73
CA ASN A 563 -19.54 -3.79 34.23
C ASN A 563 -20.29 -4.82 35.11
N HIS A 564 -21.38 -4.42 35.79
CA HIS A 564 -22.21 -5.34 36.58
C HIS A 564 -23.06 -6.29 35.72
N GLN A 565 -23.19 -6.02 34.42
CA GLN A 565 -23.99 -6.80 33.48
C GLN A 565 -23.10 -7.46 32.40
N ILE A 566 -21.83 -7.73 32.74
CA ILE A 566 -20.84 -8.22 31.79
C ILE A 566 -21.22 -9.59 31.22
N THR A 567 -21.87 -10.43 32.02
CA THR A 567 -22.37 -11.74 31.59
C THR A 567 -23.49 -11.57 30.55
N GLU A 568 -24.46 -10.68 30.76
CA GLU A 568 -25.50 -10.39 29.78
C GLU A 568 -24.91 -9.81 28.49
N PHE A 569 -23.97 -8.86 28.61
CA PHE A 569 -23.23 -8.29 27.49
C PHE A 569 -22.54 -9.37 26.66
N ALA A 570 -21.71 -10.21 27.30
CA ALA A 570 -20.98 -11.27 26.61
C ALA A 570 -21.90 -12.30 25.96
N ASN A 571 -23.06 -12.60 26.57
CA ASN A 571 -24.06 -13.49 26.00
C ASN A 571 -24.69 -12.94 24.70
N THR A 572 -24.77 -11.62 24.52
CA THR A 572 -25.24 -11.04 23.24
C THR A 572 -24.27 -11.33 22.09
N TRP A 573 -22.98 -11.44 22.38
CA TRP A 573 -21.91 -11.71 21.42
C TRP A 573 -21.61 -13.20 21.19
N ARG A 574 -22.52 -14.09 21.63
CA ARG A 574 -22.45 -15.51 21.31
C ARG A 574 -22.60 -15.75 19.81
N VAL A 575 -21.68 -16.52 19.26
CA VAL A 575 -21.69 -16.87 17.84
C VAL A 575 -22.80 -17.87 17.58
N LYS A 576 -23.62 -17.59 16.56
CA LYS A 576 -24.65 -18.54 16.11
C LYS A 576 -23.98 -19.68 15.32
N PRO A 577 -24.52 -20.91 15.33
CA PRO A 577 -23.95 -22.02 14.57
C PRO A 577 -23.74 -21.74 13.08
N SER A 578 -24.63 -20.96 12.45
CA SER A 578 -24.52 -20.55 11.05
C SER A 578 -23.44 -19.50 10.76
N GLU A 579 -22.94 -18.82 11.80
CA GLU A 579 -21.94 -17.75 11.73
C GLU A 579 -20.58 -18.19 12.32
N SER A 580 -20.51 -19.43 12.84
CA SER A 580 -19.32 -20.02 13.46
C SER A 580 -18.26 -20.33 12.42
N LEU A 581 -17.10 -19.69 12.57
CA LEU A 581 -15.94 -19.97 11.74
C LEU A 581 -15.29 -21.31 12.10
N PHE A 582 -15.48 -21.83 13.32
CA PHE A 582 -14.93 -23.12 13.76
C PHE A 582 -15.50 -24.33 12.99
N ASN A 583 -16.68 -24.18 12.39
CA ASN A 583 -17.42 -25.29 11.79
C ASN A 583 -17.58 -25.15 10.26
N GLN A 584 -16.87 -24.21 9.63
CA GLN A 584 -17.10 -23.86 8.22
C GLN A 584 -15.79 -23.66 7.45
N VAL A 585 -15.72 -24.22 6.24
CA VAL A 585 -14.69 -23.88 5.25
C VAL A 585 -15.11 -22.60 4.54
N LEU A 586 -14.22 -21.61 4.49
CA LEU A 586 -14.53 -20.34 3.84
C LEU A 586 -14.48 -20.49 2.32
N THR A 587 -15.62 -20.26 1.68
CA THR A 587 -15.71 -20.16 0.22
C THR A 587 -14.94 -18.96 -0.28
N TYR A 588 -14.10 -19.17 -1.29
CA TYR A 588 -13.31 -18.09 -1.86
C TYR A 588 -14.18 -17.00 -2.52
N GLN A 589 -13.92 -15.75 -2.17
CA GLN A 589 -14.57 -14.59 -2.74
C GLN A 589 -13.56 -13.72 -3.53
N PRO A 590 -13.71 -13.58 -4.86
CA PRO A 590 -12.73 -12.87 -5.69
C PRO A 590 -12.45 -11.42 -5.28
N HIS A 591 -13.46 -10.69 -4.79
CA HIS A 591 -13.32 -9.30 -4.35
C HIS A 591 -12.48 -9.12 -3.07
N TYR A 592 -12.19 -10.22 -2.35
CA TYR A 592 -11.30 -10.23 -1.18
C TYR A 592 -9.87 -10.67 -1.50
N SER A 593 -9.56 -11.05 -2.74
CA SER A 593 -8.23 -11.51 -3.14
C SER A 593 -7.15 -10.43 -3.01
N VAL A 594 -5.94 -10.83 -2.60
CA VAL A 594 -4.85 -9.91 -2.32
C VAL A 594 -4.07 -9.62 -3.60
N GLN A 595 -4.58 -8.68 -4.41
CA GLN A 595 -3.63 -7.86 -5.16
C GLN A 595 -2.92 -6.97 -4.15
N HIS A 596 -1.60 -7.09 -4.04
CA HIS A 596 -0.74 -6.21 -3.24
C HIS A 596 -1.09 -4.77 -3.60
N ALA A 597 -1.90 -4.13 -2.77
CA ALA A 597 -2.68 -3.00 -3.26
C ALA A 597 -1.80 -1.77 -3.44
N TYR A 598 -0.72 -1.66 -2.66
CA TYR A 598 0.17 -0.51 -2.72
C TYR A 598 1.59 -0.92 -2.34
N CYS A 599 2.57 -0.30 -2.99
CA CYS A 599 3.98 -0.62 -2.86
C CYS A 599 4.79 0.67 -2.82
N THR A 600 6.01 0.59 -2.29
CA THR A 600 6.98 1.69 -2.38
C THR A 600 7.68 1.62 -3.73
N CYS A 601 8.07 2.78 -4.28
CA CYS A 601 8.77 2.86 -5.56
C CYS A 601 10.21 3.26 -5.30
N SER A 602 11.17 2.39 -5.62
CA SER A 602 12.59 2.70 -5.47
C SER A 602 13.32 2.35 -6.77
N ASN A 603 13.96 3.35 -7.40
CA ASN A 603 14.71 3.19 -8.65
C ASN A 603 13.89 2.50 -9.76
N GLY A 604 12.60 2.86 -9.88
CA GLY A 604 11.69 2.29 -10.88
C GLY A 604 11.25 0.84 -10.61
N ARG A 605 11.60 0.25 -9.44
CA ARG A 605 11.10 -1.05 -9.00
C ARG A 605 10.00 -0.88 -7.96
N VAL A 606 8.97 -1.71 -8.10
CA VAL A 606 7.88 -1.85 -7.15
C VAL A 606 8.36 -2.75 -5.99
N ASP A 607 8.47 -2.20 -4.78
CA ASP A 607 8.74 -2.96 -3.55
C ASP A 607 7.50 -2.98 -2.66
N CYS A 608 6.76 -4.08 -2.74
CA CYS A 608 5.55 -4.33 -1.96
C CYS A 608 5.86 -4.96 -0.60
N THR A 609 7.12 -5.31 -0.31
CA THR A 609 7.47 -5.94 0.97
C THR A 609 7.42 -4.95 2.12
N LYS A 610 7.54 -3.64 1.82
CA LYS A 610 7.53 -2.54 2.80
C LYS A 610 6.14 -2.03 3.16
N GLY A 611 5.12 -2.41 2.39
CA GLY A 611 3.83 -1.71 2.37
C GLY A 611 2.82 -2.01 3.48
N SER A 612 2.96 -3.16 4.13
CA SER A 612 2.14 -3.54 5.27
C SER A 612 3.02 -4.16 6.35
N LYS A 613 4.22 -3.60 6.56
CA LYS A 613 5.07 -4.10 7.64
C LYS A 613 4.50 -3.61 8.95
N ASN A 614 3.70 -4.45 9.60
CA ASN A 614 3.51 -4.33 11.03
C ASN A 614 4.93 -4.33 11.68
N PRO A 615 5.38 -3.25 12.34
CA PRO A 615 6.71 -3.18 12.94
C PRO A 615 6.90 -4.26 14.01
N HIS A 616 5.79 -4.74 14.60
CA HIS A 616 5.76 -5.85 15.54
C HIS A 616 5.93 -7.22 14.86
N LYS A 617 5.84 -7.33 13.52
CA LYS A 617 6.15 -8.58 12.77
C LYS A 617 7.56 -9.09 13.09
N ARG A 618 8.47 -8.21 13.56
CA ARG A 618 9.83 -8.57 13.97
C ARG A 618 9.97 -9.14 15.39
N ASN A 619 8.88 -9.42 16.12
CA ASN A 619 8.95 -9.79 17.56
C ASN A 619 9.67 -11.12 17.91
N CYS A 620 10.19 -11.90 16.95
CA CYS A 620 11.19 -12.93 17.28
C CYS A 620 12.56 -12.74 16.58
N ASN A 621 12.87 -11.58 16.00
CA ASN A 621 14.19 -11.27 15.44
C ASN A 621 14.72 -12.34 14.44
N GLY A 622 13.86 -12.83 13.53
CA GLY A 622 14.21 -13.90 12.59
C GLY A 622 14.32 -15.31 13.22
N LYS A 623 14.01 -15.46 14.51
CA LYS A 623 13.96 -16.73 15.24
C LYS A 623 12.58 -17.41 15.20
N CYS A 624 11.54 -16.75 14.66
CA CYS A 624 10.25 -17.40 14.51
C CYS A 624 10.36 -18.50 13.43
N ARG A 625 9.58 -19.58 13.57
CA ARG A 625 9.52 -20.68 12.60
C ARG A 625 8.16 -20.66 11.91
N SER A 626 8.14 -20.85 10.59
CA SER A 626 6.88 -21.15 9.90
C SER A 626 6.29 -22.41 10.48
N VAL A 627 4.97 -22.44 10.66
CA VAL A 627 4.27 -23.60 11.23
C VAL A 627 3.67 -24.43 10.10
N ARG A 628 3.77 -25.76 10.19
CA ARG A 628 2.99 -26.66 9.33
C ARG A 628 1.57 -26.74 9.86
N MET A 629 0.59 -26.65 8.98
CA MET A 629 -0.82 -26.60 9.35
C MET A 629 -1.61 -27.62 8.55
N SER A 630 -2.64 -28.20 9.16
CA SER A 630 -3.60 -29.04 8.45
C SER A 630 -4.52 -28.18 7.57
N ARG A 631 -5.08 -28.77 6.53
CA ARG A 631 -6.19 -28.18 5.76
C ARG A 631 -7.48 -28.92 6.07
N LEU A 632 -8.55 -28.17 6.33
CA LEU A 632 -9.85 -28.78 6.58
C LEU A 632 -10.35 -29.47 5.30
N ASN A 633 -10.65 -30.78 5.44
CA ASN A 633 -10.85 -31.76 4.37
C ASN A 633 -11.61 -31.23 3.15
N ARG A 634 -10.94 -31.23 1.98
CA ARG A 634 -11.62 -31.38 0.68
C ARG A 634 -12.18 -32.81 0.62
N HIS A 635 -13.38 -33.01 1.14
CA HIS A 635 -14.24 -34.07 0.66
C HIS A 635 -14.53 -33.77 -0.81
N HIS A 636 -13.65 -34.17 -1.73
CA HIS A 636 -13.91 -34.53 -3.13
C HIS A 636 -12.58 -34.66 -3.89
N TYR A 637 -12.15 -35.91 -4.08
CA TYR A 637 -11.32 -36.39 -5.20
C TYR A 637 -9.98 -35.66 -5.48
N ARG A 638 -8.90 -36.30 -5.03
CA ARG A 638 -7.55 -36.46 -5.64
C ARG A 638 -6.38 -35.97 -4.79
N ARG A 639 -5.54 -36.95 -4.42
CA ARG A 639 -4.23 -36.90 -3.73
C ARG A 639 -4.30 -36.45 -2.27
N TYR A 640 -4.43 -37.42 -1.38
CA TYR A 640 -4.08 -37.27 0.03
C TYR A 640 -2.58 -36.93 0.11
N SER A 641 -2.27 -35.72 0.56
CA SER A 641 -0.88 -35.34 0.86
C SER A 641 -0.54 -35.84 2.26
N ASP A 642 0.70 -36.29 2.44
CA ASP A 642 1.21 -36.56 3.78
C ASP A 642 1.56 -35.26 4.51
N ASP A 643 1.59 -34.10 3.81
CA ASP A 643 1.86 -32.77 4.36
C ASP A 643 0.80 -32.28 5.36
N ASP A 644 -0.39 -32.88 5.36
CA ASP A 644 -1.46 -32.57 6.31
C ASP A 644 -1.26 -33.39 7.60
N ILE A 645 -1.29 -32.72 8.76
CA ILE A 645 -1.28 -33.38 10.09
C ILE A 645 -2.45 -34.38 10.12
N ASP A 646 -2.19 -35.60 10.60
CA ASP A 646 -3.21 -36.64 10.77
C ASP A 646 -4.51 -36.09 11.37
N GLY A 647 -5.56 -36.13 10.55
CA GLY A 647 -6.85 -35.53 10.85
C GLY A 647 -7.61 -36.25 11.95
N GLU A 648 -8.07 -35.41 12.89
CA GLU A 648 -9.11 -35.60 13.92
C GLU A 648 -8.90 -36.73 14.93
N VAL A 649 -8.58 -36.31 16.16
CA VAL A 649 -8.91 -37.14 17.32
C VAL A 649 -10.44 -37.23 17.40
N PRO A 650 -11.02 -38.45 17.48
CA PRO A 650 -12.47 -38.62 17.60
C PRO A 650 -13.03 -37.76 18.72
N VAL A 651 -13.99 -36.91 18.37
CA VAL A 651 -14.66 -36.02 19.31
C VAL A 651 -15.64 -36.82 20.17
N ASP A 652 -15.55 -36.65 21.49
CA ASP A 652 -16.53 -37.19 22.42
C ASP A 652 -17.64 -36.16 22.68
N ASP A 653 -18.77 -36.33 22.00
CA ASP A 653 -19.95 -35.46 22.13
C ASP A 653 -20.47 -35.34 23.57
N VAL A 654 -20.26 -36.36 24.41
CA VAL A 654 -20.67 -36.33 25.82
C VAL A 654 -19.78 -35.37 26.60
N ILE A 655 -18.47 -35.40 26.35
CA ILE A 655 -17.49 -34.51 26.98
C ILE A 655 -17.75 -33.06 26.55
N ILE A 656 -17.95 -32.82 25.26
CA ILE A 656 -18.29 -31.48 24.75
C ILE A 656 -19.55 -30.94 25.42
N LYS A 657 -20.64 -31.73 25.42
CA LYS A 657 -21.91 -31.30 26.05
C LYS A 657 -21.75 -31.06 27.55
N LYS A 658 -20.95 -31.87 28.24
CA LYS A 658 -20.66 -31.70 29.67
C LYS A 658 -19.94 -30.38 29.93
N ARG A 659 -18.90 -30.05 29.16
CA ARG A 659 -18.14 -28.80 29.29
C ARG A 659 -19.00 -27.57 28.92
N GLN A 660 -19.84 -27.68 27.89
CA GLN A 660 -20.77 -26.61 27.49
C GLN A 660 -21.82 -26.29 28.57
N ASN A 661 -22.34 -27.31 29.26
CA ASN A 661 -23.36 -27.16 30.29
C ASN A 661 -22.77 -26.92 31.70
N PHE A 662 -21.44 -26.83 31.82
CA PHE A 662 -20.80 -26.63 33.11
C PHE A 662 -21.06 -25.21 33.60
N ASN A 663 -21.84 -25.10 34.67
CA ASN A 663 -22.23 -23.83 35.27
C ASN A 663 -21.45 -23.68 36.59
N TYR A 664 -20.25 -23.15 36.50
CA TYR A 664 -19.35 -23.02 37.65
C TYR A 664 -19.52 -21.68 38.38
N LYS A 665 -19.42 -21.73 39.71
CA LYS A 665 -19.36 -20.53 40.57
C LYS A 665 -18.24 -20.73 41.59
N PRO A 666 -17.08 -20.07 41.44
CA PRO A 666 -16.04 -20.15 42.45
C PRO A 666 -16.51 -19.56 43.78
N PRO A 667 -15.86 -19.92 44.90
CA PRO A 667 -15.99 -19.15 46.12
C PRO A 667 -15.35 -17.77 45.94
N ASP A 668 -16.19 -16.73 45.88
CA ASP A 668 -15.77 -15.33 45.64
C ASP A 668 -15.18 -14.62 46.87
N VAL A 669 -14.65 -15.37 47.84
CA VAL A 669 -14.23 -14.82 49.13
C VAL A 669 -12.85 -15.31 49.53
N PHE A 670 -12.05 -14.41 50.10
CA PHE A 670 -10.83 -14.75 50.82
C PHE A 670 -11.16 -15.15 52.27
N PRO A 671 -10.36 -16.03 52.90
CA PRO A 671 -9.24 -16.78 52.31
C PRO A 671 -9.71 -17.84 51.31
N THR A 672 -8.85 -18.16 50.33
CA THR A 672 -9.15 -19.17 49.30
C THR A 672 -9.37 -20.56 49.90
N THR A 673 -9.85 -21.51 49.10
CA THR A 673 -9.98 -22.92 49.52
C THR A 673 -8.66 -23.57 49.94
N THR A 674 -7.52 -23.01 49.50
CA THR A 674 -6.16 -23.43 49.88
C THR A 674 -5.58 -22.62 51.05
N GLY A 675 -6.31 -21.63 51.57
CA GLY A 675 -5.94 -20.84 52.75
C GLY A 675 -5.20 -19.53 52.46
N ILE A 676 -5.07 -19.11 51.19
CA ILE A 676 -4.39 -17.86 50.81
C ILE A 676 -5.25 -16.67 51.24
N SER A 677 -4.68 -15.76 52.03
CA SER A 677 -5.35 -14.52 52.46
C SER A 677 -5.34 -13.45 51.36
N GLU A 678 -6.19 -12.43 51.48
CA GLU A 678 -6.21 -11.31 50.52
C GLU A 678 -4.85 -10.58 50.47
N ASP A 679 -4.21 -10.34 51.62
CA ASP A 679 -2.91 -9.67 51.70
C ASP A 679 -1.79 -10.51 51.06
N GLU A 680 -1.83 -11.83 51.27
CA GLU A 680 -0.89 -12.76 50.66
C GLU A 680 -1.07 -12.81 49.14
N ALA A 681 -2.31 -12.88 48.65
CA ALA A 681 -2.64 -12.83 47.22
C ALA A 681 -2.14 -11.53 46.58
N ARG A 682 -2.41 -10.39 47.23
CA ARG A 682 -1.93 -9.07 46.76
C ARG A 682 -0.40 -9.02 46.71
N GLY A 683 0.27 -9.59 47.71
CA GLY A 683 1.73 -9.70 47.76
C GLY A 683 2.31 -10.55 46.62
N ILE A 684 1.68 -11.70 46.31
CA ILE A 684 2.03 -12.55 45.16
C ILE A 684 1.93 -11.75 43.87
N CYS A 685 0.81 -11.06 43.64
CA CYS A 685 0.57 -10.32 42.41
C CYS A 685 1.49 -9.11 42.23
N GLN A 686 1.68 -8.28 43.27
CA GLN A 686 2.57 -7.12 43.18
C GLN A 686 4.03 -7.51 43.01
N THR A 687 4.50 -8.46 43.82
CA THR A 687 5.88 -8.95 43.72
C THR A 687 6.11 -9.69 42.41
N GLY A 688 5.12 -10.46 41.97
CA GLY A 688 5.13 -11.14 40.68
C GLY A 688 5.26 -10.14 39.53
N LEU A 689 4.39 -9.13 39.46
CA LEU A 689 4.40 -8.12 38.40
C LEU A 689 5.75 -7.40 38.28
N SER A 690 6.41 -7.13 39.41
CA SER A 690 7.75 -6.53 39.45
C SER A 690 8.85 -7.38 38.79
N LYS A 691 8.59 -8.68 38.58
CA LYS A 691 9.49 -9.64 37.91
C LYS A 691 9.23 -9.77 36.41
N ALA A 692 8.18 -9.13 35.86
CA ALA A 692 7.95 -9.11 34.42
C ALA A 692 9.19 -8.55 33.70
N THR A 693 9.51 -9.08 32.51
CA THR A 693 10.76 -8.75 31.83
C THR A 693 10.87 -7.24 31.55
N LEU A 694 9.76 -6.59 31.21
CA LEU A 694 9.74 -5.17 30.87
C LEU A 694 9.31 -4.25 32.01
N TYR A 695 9.19 -4.77 33.25
CA TYR A 695 8.65 -3.99 34.37
C TYR A 695 9.41 -2.67 34.58
N THR A 696 10.74 -2.72 34.63
CA THR A 696 11.58 -1.54 34.83
C THR A 696 11.46 -0.52 33.70
N ARG A 697 11.14 -0.95 32.48
CA ARG A 697 10.94 -0.09 31.32
C ARG A 697 9.60 0.63 31.35
N CYS A 698 8.52 -0.05 31.77
CA CYS A 698 7.15 0.44 31.56
C CYS A 698 6.34 0.73 32.83
N HIS A 699 6.79 0.40 34.03
CA HIS A 699 6.00 0.62 35.25
C HIS A 699 5.56 2.08 35.49
N ASN A 700 6.26 3.06 34.90
CA ASN A 700 5.90 4.49 34.97
C ASN A 700 5.35 5.04 33.64
N GLU A 701 5.14 4.21 32.62
CA GLU A 701 4.60 4.67 31.34
C GLU A 701 3.10 5.02 31.50
N PRO A 702 2.63 6.19 31.02
CA PRO A 702 1.25 6.64 31.23
C PRO A 702 0.15 5.71 30.71
N GLY A 703 0.47 4.85 29.74
CA GLY A 703 -0.46 3.87 29.17
C GLY A 703 -0.62 2.58 29.99
N MET A 704 0.16 2.41 31.07
CA MET A 704 0.14 1.19 31.88
C MET A 704 -0.77 1.34 33.11
N ASN A 705 -1.75 0.45 33.26
CA ASN A 705 -2.61 0.39 34.45
C ASN A 705 -2.20 -0.80 35.34
N LEU A 706 -1.19 -0.58 36.20
CA LEU A 706 -0.68 -1.63 37.10
C LEU A 706 -1.75 -2.12 38.09
N THR A 707 -2.62 -1.22 38.56
CA THR A 707 -3.67 -1.57 39.51
C THR A 707 -4.64 -2.58 38.92
N ALA A 708 -5.13 -2.33 37.69
CA ALA A 708 -6.01 -3.27 37.01
C ALA A 708 -5.35 -4.65 36.82
N LEU A 709 -4.05 -4.67 36.47
CA LEU A 709 -3.31 -5.92 36.33
C LEU A 709 -3.13 -6.66 37.68
N VAL A 710 -2.91 -5.94 38.77
CA VAL A 710 -2.84 -6.57 40.10
C VAL A 710 -4.22 -7.13 40.49
N ASP A 711 -5.29 -6.39 40.22
CA ASP A 711 -6.66 -6.81 40.53
C ASP A 711 -7.05 -8.07 39.73
N SER A 712 -6.66 -8.17 38.46
CA SER A 712 -6.88 -9.40 37.66
C SER A 712 -6.19 -10.60 38.28
N CYS A 713 -4.90 -10.46 38.58
CA CYS A 713 -4.14 -11.53 39.23
C CYS A 713 -4.75 -11.92 40.58
N MET A 714 -5.31 -10.96 41.33
CA MET A 714 -6.00 -11.28 42.58
C MET A 714 -7.28 -12.09 42.35
N GLU A 715 -8.05 -11.79 41.29
CA GLU A 715 -9.19 -12.62 40.90
C GLU A 715 -8.75 -14.05 40.52
N ASP A 716 -7.68 -14.18 39.73
CA ASP A 716 -7.10 -15.48 39.36
C ASP A 716 -6.63 -16.28 40.59
N VAL A 717 -5.95 -15.63 41.54
CA VAL A 717 -5.49 -16.27 42.80
C VAL A 717 -6.70 -16.66 43.65
N LYS A 718 -7.73 -15.81 43.71
CA LYS A 718 -8.97 -16.07 44.45
C LYS A 718 -9.69 -17.28 43.89
N ALA A 719 -9.82 -17.37 42.57
CA ALA A 719 -10.45 -18.48 41.87
C ALA A 719 -9.62 -19.75 41.99
N SER A 720 -8.33 -19.71 41.66
CA SER A 720 -7.47 -20.89 41.58
C SER A 720 -6.98 -21.41 42.94
N GLY A 721 -6.86 -20.52 43.94
CA GLY A 721 -6.16 -20.80 45.19
C GLY A 721 -4.65 -20.98 45.02
N SER A 722 -4.03 -20.43 43.97
CA SER A 722 -2.61 -20.61 43.64
C SER A 722 -2.08 -19.47 42.75
N ASP A 723 -0.79 -19.49 42.43
CA ASP A 723 -0.14 -18.57 41.48
C ASP A 723 -0.15 -19.05 40.02
N LEU A 724 -1.06 -19.99 39.68
CA LEU A 724 -1.12 -20.69 38.40
C LEU A 724 -1.15 -19.75 37.17
N PHE A 725 -1.87 -18.63 37.28
CA PHE A 725 -2.02 -17.64 36.20
C PHE A 725 -0.97 -16.52 36.26
N LEU A 726 -0.02 -16.55 37.18
CA LEU A 726 0.93 -15.44 37.32
C LEU A 726 1.72 -15.20 36.01
N VAL A 727 2.10 -16.27 35.29
CA VAL A 727 2.84 -16.14 34.03
C VAL A 727 2.04 -15.46 32.92
N THR A 728 0.73 -15.69 32.84
CA THR A 728 -0.15 -15.01 31.85
C THR A 728 -0.19 -13.52 32.14
N GLN A 729 -0.25 -13.15 33.42
CA GLN A 729 -0.25 -11.75 33.83
C GLN A 729 1.03 -11.00 33.47
N LEU A 730 2.18 -11.61 33.73
CA LEU A 730 3.48 -11.03 33.40
C LEU A 730 3.67 -10.92 31.88
N SER A 731 3.22 -11.93 31.13
CA SER A 731 3.28 -11.93 29.67
C SER A 731 2.37 -10.86 29.08
N THR A 732 1.22 -10.61 29.70
CA THR A 732 0.29 -9.53 29.35
C THR A 732 0.91 -8.17 29.63
N PHE A 733 1.55 -7.98 30.79
CA PHE A 733 2.29 -6.74 31.08
C PHE A 733 3.33 -6.44 30.01
N ASP A 734 4.12 -7.44 29.62
CA ASP A 734 5.13 -7.27 28.56
C ASP A 734 4.48 -6.94 27.21
N SER A 735 3.34 -7.56 26.84
CA SER A 735 2.60 -7.25 25.61
C SER A 735 2.11 -5.80 25.58
N LEU A 736 1.49 -5.34 26.66
CA LEU A 736 1.02 -3.95 26.79
C LEU A 736 2.18 -2.96 26.75
N CYS A 737 3.28 -3.26 27.44
CA CYS A 737 4.48 -2.43 27.41
C CYS A 737 5.07 -2.35 26.00
N GLN A 738 5.18 -3.48 25.29
CA GLN A 738 5.64 -3.52 23.90
C GLN A 738 4.76 -2.61 23.04
N ASN A 739 3.45 -2.73 23.16
CA ASN A 739 2.52 -1.89 22.43
C ASN A 739 2.71 -0.39 22.73
N GLU A 740 2.76 0.02 24.01
CA GLU A 740 2.90 1.42 24.40
C GLU A 740 4.24 2.05 24.01
N VAL A 741 5.33 1.28 24.07
CA VAL A 741 6.66 1.77 23.69
C VAL A 741 6.79 1.87 22.17
N MET A 742 6.27 0.89 21.44
CA MET A 742 6.39 0.80 19.98
C MET A 742 5.48 1.79 19.24
N LYS A 743 4.44 2.32 19.89
CA LYS A 743 3.65 3.44 19.35
C LYS A 743 4.45 4.74 19.22
N LYS A 744 5.51 4.97 20.00
CA LYS A 744 6.17 6.29 20.06
C LYS A 744 7.40 6.33 19.16
N LEU A 745 7.40 7.19 18.15
CA LEU A 745 8.55 7.38 17.24
C LEU A 745 9.87 7.67 17.97
N SER A 746 9.81 8.41 19.09
CA SER A 746 10.98 8.77 19.89
C SER A 746 11.79 7.58 20.42
N ASN A 747 11.20 6.38 20.44
CA ASN A 747 11.87 5.16 20.87
C ASN A 747 12.63 4.43 19.74
N TYR A 748 12.42 4.83 18.48
CA TYR A 748 13.07 4.22 17.32
C TYR A 748 14.42 4.88 17.02
N LYS A 749 15.32 4.09 16.43
CA LYS A 749 16.55 4.59 15.83
C LYS A 749 16.40 4.56 14.31
N THR A 750 17.05 5.48 13.60
CA THR A 750 17.03 5.50 12.14
C THR A 750 18.28 4.80 11.58
N SER A 751 18.10 3.86 10.66
CA SER A 751 19.21 3.21 9.93
C SER A 751 19.86 4.18 8.94
N PRO A 752 21.06 3.87 8.40
CA PRO A 752 21.68 4.66 7.33
C PRO A 752 20.79 4.77 6.07
N ASP A 753 19.95 3.77 5.81
CA ASP A 753 18.98 3.73 4.71
C ASP A 753 17.65 4.43 5.08
N GLY A 754 17.60 5.09 6.24
CA GLY A 754 16.44 5.79 6.77
C GLY A 754 15.36 4.87 7.38
N ASP A 755 15.63 3.58 7.60
CA ASP A 755 14.62 2.65 8.13
C ASP A 755 14.47 2.83 9.64
N LEU A 756 13.23 2.77 10.14
CA LEU A 756 12.97 2.74 11.58
C LEU A 756 13.41 1.38 12.16
N ILE A 757 14.35 1.44 13.09
CA ILE A 757 14.86 0.32 13.87
C ILE A 757 14.15 0.36 15.23
N PRO A 758 13.38 -0.67 15.57
CA PRO A 758 12.64 -0.71 16.83
C PRO A 758 13.58 -0.81 18.05
N PRO A 759 13.13 -0.33 19.22
CA PRO A 759 13.86 -0.44 20.48
C PRO A 759 14.08 -1.91 20.89
N LEU A 760 15.34 -2.37 20.78
CA LEU A 760 15.73 -3.76 21.05
C LEU A 760 15.40 -4.22 22.48
N ASP A 761 15.36 -3.30 23.45
CA ASP A 761 15.04 -3.59 24.85
C ASP A 761 13.60 -4.07 25.06
N VAL A 762 12.67 -3.70 24.17
CA VAL A 762 11.28 -4.18 24.21
C VAL A 762 10.94 -5.15 23.09
N THR A 763 11.78 -5.31 22.06
CA THR A 763 11.55 -6.35 21.03
C THR A 763 12.34 -7.61 21.33
N ASP A 764 13.67 -7.51 21.35
CA ASP A 764 14.57 -8.66 21.30
C ASP A 764 15.02 -9.09 22.69
N HIS A 765 15.00 -8.18 23.65
CA HIS A 765 15.43 -8.45 25.02
C HIS A 765 14.30 -8.97 25.93
N VAL A 766 13.12 -9.24 25.37
CA VAL A 766 11.99 -9.84 26.09
C VAL A 766 12.14 -11.34 26.17
N CYS A 767 12.08 -11.90 27.38
CA CYS A 767 12.25 -13.32 27.56
C CYS A 767 10.98 -14.11 27.24
N PRO A 768 11.11 -15.23 26.53
CA PRO A 768 9.97 -16.07 26.20
C PRO A 768 9.35 -16.63 27.48
N ASN A 769 8.02 -16.49 27.58
CA ASN A 769 7.21 -17.05 28.66
C ASN A 769 7.74 -16.76 30.08
N GLN A 770 8.36 -15.59 30.29
CA GLN A 770 8.98 -15.19 31.57
C GLN A 770 9.98 -16.21 32.15
N CYS A 771 10.69 -16.93 31.28
CA CYS A 771 11.57 -18.03 31.69
C CYS A 771 10.87 -19.06 32.59
N SER A 772 9.56 -19.26 32.39
CA SER A 772 8.68 -20.15 33.17
C SER A 772 8.80 -19.97 34.68
N LEU A 773 9.20 -18.77 35.14
CA LEU A 773 9.54 -18.46 36.54
C LEU A 773 10.64 -19.37 37.14
N ARG A 774 11.39 -20.09 36.30
CA ARG A 774 12.47 -21.03 36.64
C ARG A 774 13.82 -20.60 36.08
N GLY A 775 13.95 -19.32 35.78
CA GLY A 775 15.18 -18.72 35.27
C GLY A 775 15.24 -17.22 35.52
N LYS A 776 16.37 -16.62 35.15
CA LYS A 776 16.54 -15.17 35.11
C LYS A 776 16.63 -14.70 33.67
N CYS A 777 15.90 -13.65 33.33
CA CYS A 777 15.98 -13.05 32.01
C CYS A 777 17.24 -12.20 31.85
N PHE A 778 17.96 -12.38 30.75
CA PHE A 778 19.11 -11.56 30.36
C PHE A 778 19.11 -11.32 28.86
N LEU A 779 18.83 -10.08 28.42
CA LEU A 779 18.80 -9.68 27.01
C LEU A 779 17.97 -10.63 26.11
N GLY A 780 16.78 -11.05 26.58
CA GLY A 780 15.88 -11.94 25.83
C GLY A 780 16.26 -13.42 25.90
N HIS A 781 17.26 -13.77 26.69
CA HIS A 781 17.69 -15.14 26.93
C HIS A 781 17.43 -15.54 28.38
N CYS A 782 16.88 -16.74 28.58
CA CYS A 782 16.64 -17.29 29.90
C CYS A 782 17.85 -18.05 30.42
N SER A 783 18.42 -17.57 31.53
CA SER A 783 19.42 -18.31 32.31
C SER A 783 18.68 -19.19 33.31
N CYS A 784 18.58 -20.48 33.00
CA CYS A 784 17.80 -21.43 33.80
C CYS A 784 18.43 -21.78 35.14
N GLN A 785 17.57 -22.04 36.12
CA GLN A 785 17.99 -22.62 37.40
C GLN A 785 18.49 -24.05 37.21
N PRO A 786 19.38 -24.57 38.08
CA PRO A 786 19.85 -25.96 37.98
C PRO A 786 18.70 -26.97 37.90
N GLY A 787 18.79 -27.93 36.98
CA GLY A 787 17.74 -28.92 36.71
C GLY A 787 16.73 -28.50 35.63
N TYR A 788 16.79 -27.25 35.14
CA TYR A 788 15.94 -26.76 34.07
C TYR A 788 16.75 -26.30 32.85
N THR A 789 16.17 -26.48 31.67
CA THR A 789 16.76 -26.12 30.38
C THR A 789 15.67 -25.69 29.38
N GLY A 790 16.08 -25.42 28.15
CA GLY A 790 15.21 -24.94 27.09
C GLY A 790 15.14 -23.43 27.02
N VAL A 791 14.46 -22.95 25.98
CA VAL A 791 14.41 -21.53 25.62
C VAL A 791 13.76 -20.66 26.69
N ASP A 792 12.78 -21.21 27.42
CA ASP A 792 12.04 -20.57 28.50
C ASP A 792 12.16 -21.31 29.85
N CYS A 793 13.17 -22.17 30.03
CA CYS A 793 13.39 -22.94 31.28
C CYS A 793 12.22 -23.85 31.71
N SER A 794 11.36 -24.27 30.77
CA SER A 794 10.26 -25.19 31.08
C SER A 794 10.62 -26.67 31.02
N ILE A 795 11.79 -27.02 30.48
CA ILE A 795 12.22 -28.41 30.28
C ILE A 795 13.03 -28.89 31.48
N ASN A 796 12.68 -30.02 32.06
CA ASN A 796 13.50 -30.67 33.09
C ASN A 796 14.69 -31.37 32.43
N SER A 797 15.91 -30.96 32.77
CA SER A 797 17.13 -31.49 32.16
C SER A 797 17.46 -32.92 32.61
N ASN A 798 16.84 -33.40 33.69
CA ASN A 798 17.10 -34.74 34.23
C ASN A 798 16.14 -35.80 33.67
N ASP A 799 15.05 -35.38 33.03
CA ASP A 799 14.02 -36.29 32.53
C ASP A 799 14.21 -36.48 31.02
N SER A 800 14.09 -37.72 30.53
CA SER A 800 13.96 -37.99 29.10
C SER A 800 12.60 -37.50 28.59
N PRO A 801 12.47 -37.17 27.28
CA PRO A 801 11.15 -36.88 26.72
C PRO A 801 10.22 -38.09 26.88
N SER A 802 8.91 -37.83 26.98
CA SER A 802 7.90 -38.88 27.17
C SER A 802 6.85 -38.79 26.08
N ILE A 803 6.68 -39.87 25.31
CA ILE A 803 5.58 -39.98 24.35
C ILE A 803 4.29 -40.18 25.15
N VAL A 804 3.30 -39.33 24.87
CA VAL A 804 1.95 -39.45 25.45
C VAL A 804 1.06 -40.21 24.48
N GLN A 805 1.06 -39.81 23.20
CA GLN A 805 0.22 -40.38 22.16
C GLN A 805 0.84 -40.16 20.79
N ILE A 806 0.71 -41.14 19.91
CA ILE A 806 0.96 -40.98 18.47
C ILE A 806 -0.39 -40.72 17.80
N ARG A 807 -0.50 -39.68 16.96
CA ARG A 807 -1.75 -39.40 16.23
C ARG A 807 -2.16 -40.63 15.39
N GLY A 808 -3.47 -40.81 15.22
CA GLY A 808 -4.02 -42.03 14.63
C GLY A 808 -3.92 -43.26 15.55
N ASP A 809 -3.70 -43.06 16.85
CA ASP A 809 -3.50 -44.11 17.86
C ASP A 809 -2.39 -45.11 17.49
N GLY A 810 -1.32 -44.61 16.86
CA GLY A 810 -0.19 -45.42 16.39
C GLY A 810 -0.46 -46.21 15.10
N LEU A 811 -1.56 -45.94 14.39
CA LEU A 811 -1.93 -46.64 13.16
C LEU A 811 -1.90 -45.69 11.95
N CYS A 812 -1.23 -46.11 10.88
CA CYS A 812 -1.19 -45.39 9.61
C CYS A 812 -1.65 -46.27 8.45
N ASP A 813 -2.77 -45.90 7.83
CA ASP A 813 -3.34 -46.63 6.69
C ASP A 813 -2.89 -46.02 5.36
N ILE A 814 -2.17 -46.80 4.55
CA ILE A 814 -1.66 -46.35 3.25
C ILE A 814 -2.76 -46.03 2.23
N ARG A 815 -3.98 -46.53 2.46
CA ARG A 815 -5.16 -46.21 1.63
C ARG A 815 -5.74 -44.84 1.95
N ARG A 816 -5.42 -44.30 3.14
CA ARG A 816 -5.81 -42.96 3.57
C ARG A 816 -4.72 -41.94 3.25
N ARG A 817 -3.44 -42.26 3.46
CA ARG A 817 -2.31 -41.35 3.17
C ARG A 817 -0.99 -42.11 2.97
N PRO A 818 0.06 -41.50 2.40
CA PRO A 818 1.34 -42.17 2.12
C PRO A 818 2.12 -42.71 3.33
N CYS A 819 1.86 -42.24 4.56
CA CYS A 819 2.55 -42.70 5.78
C CYS A 819 4.07 -42.42 5.77
N LEU A 820 4.49 -41.28 5.26
CA LEU A 820 5.88 -40.78 5.22
C LEU A 820 6.26 -39.97 6.46
N GLN A 821 5.28 -39.52 7.26
CA GLN A 821 5.49 -38.84 8.53
C GLN A 821 4.38 -39.15 9.54
N THR A 822 4.64 -38.93 10.83
CA THR A 822 3.64 -39.07 11.89
C THR A 822 3.84 -38.02 12.97
N ASN A 823 2.74 -37.52 13.53
CA ASN A 823 2.73 -36.56 14.61
C ASN A 823 2.73 -37.28 15.96
N ILE A 824 3.59 -36.85 16.87
CA ILE A 824 3.74 -37.42 18.21
C ILE A 824 3.48 -36.34 19.24
N ILE A 825 2.48 -36.56 20.08
CA ILE A 825 2.18 -35.77 21.27
C ILE A 825 3.11 -36.26 22.37
N ALA A 826 3.90 -35.35 22.94
CA ALA A 826 4.93 -35.67 23.90
C ALA A 826 5.12 -34.58 24.96
N GLU A 827 5.69 -34.98 26.08
CA GLU A 827 6.09 -34.10 27.18
C GLU A 827 7.61 -33.95 27.26
N ASN A 828 8.04 -32.87 27.92
CA ASN A 828 9.45 -32.53 28.11
C ASN A 828 10.23 -32.50 26.79
N ILE A 829 9.66 -31.84 25.78
CA ILE A 829 10.23 -31.68 24.44
C ILE A 829 10.57 -30.22 24.12
N MET A 830 11.57 -30.00 23.27
CA MET A 830 11.96 -28.66 22.80
C MET A 830 12.68 -28.72 21.45
N GLU A 831 12.81 -27.57 20.80
CA GLU A 831 13.57 -27.44 19.55
C GLU A 831 15.08 -27.57 19.83
N THR A 832 15.68 -28.66 19.37
CA THR A 832 17.14 -28.87 19.39
C THR A 832 17.64 -29.27 18.01
N ALA A 833 18.94 -29.12 17.76
CA ALA A 833 19.55 -29.59 16.51
C ALA A 833 19.59 -31.13 16.39
N ASN A 834 19.42 -31.84 17.51
CA ASN A 834 19.51 -33.30 17.60
C ASN A 834 18.15 -33.94 17.92
N LEU A 835 17.05 -33.21 17.74
CA LEU A 835 15.71 -33.75 17.94
C LEU A 835 15.49 -34.91 16.94
N THR A 836 15.33 -36.12 17.47
CA THR A 836 15.42 -37.36 16.69
C THR A 836 14.29 -38.32 17.06
N CYS A 837 13.72 -38.99 16.05
CA CYS A 837 12.84 -40.14 16.21
C CYS A 837 13.58 -41.41 15.79
N ARG A 838 13.58 -42.42 16.64
CA ARG A 838 14.14 -43.74 16.36
C ARG A 838 13.01 -44.74 16.12
N PHE A 839 13.11 -45.46 15.01
CA PHE A 839 12.19 -46.48 14.57
C PHE A 839 12.90 -47.84 14.64
N ASP A 840 12.52 -48.63 15.65
CA ASP A 840 13.06 -49.98 15.86
C ASP A 840 12.12 -51.01 15.23
N GLN A 841 12.61 -51.84 14.31
CA GLN A 841 11.87 -52.94 13.70
C GLN A 841 12.09 -54.25 14.46
N GLU A 842 11.12 -55.18 14.39
CA GLU A 842 11.28 -56.51 14.99
C GLU A 842 12.45 -57.32 14.40
N SER A 843 12.85 -57.02 13.15
CA SER A 843 14.01 -57.61 12.48
C SER A 843 15.35 -57.23 13.12
N GLY A 844 15.36 -56.30 14.08
CA GLY A 844 16.55 -55.76 14.73
C GLY A 844 17.16 -54.54 14.02
N ASN A 845 16.58 -54.11 12.90
CA ASN A 845 16.98 -52.88 12.21
C ASN A 845 16.44 -51.65 12.96
N SER A 846 17.31 -50.67 13.22
CA SER A 846 16.96 -49.41 13.86
C SER A 846 17.33 -48.25 12.93
N GLU A 847 16.38 -47.36 12.69
CA GLU A 847 16.59 -46.15 11.87
C GLU A 847 16.34 -44.90 12.71
N MET A 848 17.26 -43.94 12.64
CA MET A 848 17.16 -42.66 13.33
C MET A 848 16.96 -41.55 12.30
N LEU A 849 15.85 -40.83 12.44
CA LEU A 849 15.46 -39.75 11.54
C LEU A 849 15.27 -38.46 12.34
N ALA A 850 15.61 -37.33 11.74
CA ALA A 850 15.40 -36.02 12.36
C ALA A 850 13.90 -35.80 12.63
N ALA A 851 13.57 -35.00 13.65
CA ALA A 851 12.21 -34.55 13.92
C ALA A 851 12.10 -33.04 13.91
N GLU A 852 10.89 -32.55 13.63
CA GLU A 852 10.56 -31.13 13.67
C GLU A 852 9.63 -30.84 14.85
N LEU A 853 9.94 -29.80 15.65
CA LEU A 853 9.01 -29.32 16.68
C LEU A 853 7.81 -28.62 16.02
N VAL A 854 6.59 -29.08 16.29
CA VAL A 854 5.34 -28.46 15.81
C VAL A 854 4.84 -27.45 16.85
N SER A 855 4.77 -27.88 18.11
CA SER A 855 4.43 -27.06 19.28
C SER A 855 5.21 -27.52 20.52
N ALA A 856 5.04 -26.88 21.66
CA ALA A 856 5.68 -27.31 22.91
C ALA A 856 5.27 -28.71 23.41
N TRP A 857 4.24 -29.31 22.79
CA TRP A 857 3.71 -30.64 23.14
C TRP A 857 3.55 -31.57 21.95
N GLU A 858 4.04 -31.20 20.76
CA GLU A 858 3.92 -32.00 19.55
C GLU A 858 5.17 -31.90 18.66
N ILE A 859 5.64 -33.06 18.19
CA ILE A 859 6.70 -33.17 17.18
C ILE A 859 6.21 -33.93 15.95
N LEU A 860 6.86 -33.68 14.83
CA LEU A 860 6.69 -34.40 13.57
C LEU A 860 7.89 -35.31 13.35
N CYS A 861 7.65 -36.61 13.27
CA CYS A 861 8.66 -37.61 12.93
C CYS A 861 8.52 -38.03 11.47
N PHE A 862 9.62 -38.01 10.71
CA PHE A 862 9.66 -38.66 9.41
C PHE A 862 9.69 -40.18 9.59
N VAL A 863 8.84 -40.90 8.86
CA VAL A 863 8.73 -42.36 8.91
C VAL A 863 9.75 -42.95 7.90
N PRO A 864 10.48 -44.02 8.27
CA PRO A 864 11.36 -44.74 7.35
C PRO A 864 10.64 -45.16 6.06
N VAL A 865 11.40 -45.34 4.98
CA VAL A 865 10.85 -45.89 3.74
C VAL A 865 10.31 -47.29 4.03
N HIS A 866 8.99 -47.45 3.98
CA HIS A 866 8.31 -48.71 4.24
C HIS A 866 7.96 -49.41 2.92
N GLY A 867 7.96 -50.75 2.96
CA GLY A 867 7.61 -51.59 1.80
C GLY A 867 6.11 -51.76 1.59
N VAL A 868 5.26 -51.08 2.37
CA VAL A 868 3.81 -51.27 2.34
C VAL A 868 3.27 -50.73 1.02
N SER A 869 2.58 -51.56 0.22
CA SER A 869 2.21 -51.41 -1.20
C SER A 869 3.27 -51.82 -2.24
N ASN A 870 4.51 -52.05 -1.83
CA ASN A 870 5.62 -52.47 -2.69
C ASN A 870 6.17 -53.85 -2.26
N GLY A 871 5.28 -54.84 -2.18
CA GLY A 871 5.62 -56.22 -1.82
C GLY A 871 5.43 -56.58 -0.35
N ASN A 872 5.26 -55.59 0.53
CA ASN A 872 4.73 -55.77 1.89
C ASN A 872 3.34 -55.12 2.01
N THR A 873 2.54 -55.57 2.98
CA THR A 873 1.19 -55.04 3.26
C THR A 873 0.97 -54.62 4.71
N LEU A 874 1.98 -54.87 5.54
CA LEU A 874 2.03 -54.54 6.96
C LEU A 874 3.49 -54.31 7.34
N GLN A 875 3.76 -53.24 8.10
CA GLN A 875 5.08 -52.94 8.65
C GLN A 875 4.92 -52.32 10.04
N GLN A 876 5.66 -52.83 11.02
CA GLN A 876 5.57 -52.41 12.42
C GLN A 876 6.88 -51.86 12.93
N TYR A 877 6.78 -50.82 13.74
CA TYR A 877 7.89 -50.12 14.36
C TYR A 877 7.59 -49.86 15.82
N ASN A 878 8.64 -49.81 16.63
CA ASN A 878 8.63 -49.19 17.95
C ASN A 878 9.30 -47.82 17.83
N ILE A 879 8.53 -46.75 18.04
CA ILE A 879 9.02 -45.38 17.96
C ILE A 879 9.47 -44.91 19.34
N SER A 880 10.65 -44.31 19.40
CA SER A 880 11.13 -43.56 20.58
C SER A 880 11.69 -42.21 20.14
N ILE A 881 11.65 -41.21 21.03
CA ILE A 881 12.07 -39.84 20.71
C ILE A 881 13.22 -39.40 21.63
N SER A 882 14.10 -38.53 21.13
CA SER A 882 15.24 -38.00 21.88
C SER A 882 15.50 -36.53 21.55
N LEU A 883 15.91 -35.76 22.56
CA LEU A 883 16.31 -34.36 22.39
C LEU A 883 17.80 -34.17 22.08
N ASP A 884 18.63 -35.16 22.42
CA ASP A 884 20.09 -35.11 22.28
C ASP A 884 20.64 -36.17 21.32
N GLY A 885 19.78 -37.08 20.84
CA GLY A 885 20.11 -38.19 19.96
C GLY A 885 20.59 -39.45 20.69
N THR A 886 20.61 -39.44 22.03
CA THR A 886 21.16 -40.53 22.86
C THR A 886 20.22 -40.99 23.97
N ASN A 887 19.53 -40.08 24.65
CA ASN A 887 18.58 -40.37 25.71
C ASN A 887 17.18 -40.44 25.11
N PHE A 888 16.68 -41.66 24.92
CA PHE A 888 15.40 -41.93 24.26
C PHE A 888 14.26 -42.17 25.26
N SER A 889 13.05 -41.79 24.87
CA SER A 889 11.81 -42.12 25.55
C SER A 889 11.55 -43.63 25.59
N SER A 890 10.55 -44.04 26.38
CA SER A 890 9.95 -45.37 26.24
C SER A 890 9.39 -45.57 24.82
N PRO A 891 9.57 -46.77 24.23
CA PRO A 891 9.08 -47.06 22.89
C PRO A 891 7.55 -47.18 22.86
N HIS A 892 6.94 -46.72 21.76
CA HIS A 892 5.52 -46.84 21.47
C HIS A 892 5.30 -47.51 20.12
N SER A 893 4.31 -48.38 20.00
CA SER A 893 4.03 -49.11 18.77
C SER A 893 3.45 -48.20 17.69
N PHE A 894 3.97 -48.35 16.48
CA PHE A 894 3.48 -47.68 15.28
C PHE A 894 3.39 -48.67 14.13
N THR A 895 2.23 -48.73 13.49
CA THR A 895 1.93 -49.70 12.44
C THR A 895 1.51 -49.01 11.15
N VAL A 896 2.26 -49.26 10.08
CA VAL A 896 1.88 -48.89 8.71
C VAL A 896 1.25 -50.10 8.04
N TYR A 897 0.02 -49.97 7.53
CA TYR A 897 -0.72 -51.10 6.98
C TYR A 897 -1.63 -50.71 5.81
N ASP A 898 -2.04 -51.72 5.04
CA ASP A 898 -3.07 -51.58 4.02
C ASP A 898 -4.43 -52.07 4.56
N SER A 899 -5.35 -51.13 4.80
CA SER A 899 -6.66 -51.45 5.38
C SER A 899 -7.57 -52.28 4.47
N VAL A 900 -7.23 -52.50 3.20
CA VAL A 900 -7.94 -53.44 2.34
C VAL A 900 -7.79 -54.86 2.86
N CYS A 901 -6.57 -55.28 3.23
CA CYS A 901 -6.33 -56.63 3.73
C CYS A 901 -6.34 -56.74 5.25
N TYR A 902 -5.88 -55.72 5.96
CA TYR A 902 -5.65 -55.82 7.39
C TYR A 902 -6.65 -54.98 8.18
N GLN A 903 -6.99 -55.48 9.36
CA GLN A 903 -7.59 -54.69 10.41
C GLN A 903 -6.65 -54.75 11.61
N CYS A 904 -6.21 -53.58 12.06
CA CYS A 904 -5.29 -53.43 13.16
C CYS A 904 -5.97 -52.74 14.34
N ASP A 905 -5.59 -53.10 15.56
CA ASP A 905 -5.97 -52.38 16.78
C ASP A 905 -4.82 -51.49 17.29
N VAL A 906 -5.14 -50.65 18.29
CA VAL A 906 -4.21 -49.68 18.89
C VAL A 906 -3.03 -50.32 19.62
N THR A 907 -3.07 -51.64 19.88
CA THR A 907 -1.93 -52.38 20.45
C THR A 907 -0.92 -52.81 19.40
N GLY A 908 -1.21 -52.56 18.12
CA GLY A 908 -0.46 -53.10 17.00
C GLY A 908 -0.84 -54.55 16.68
N SER A 909 -1.93 -55.10 17.21
CA SER A 909 -2.37 -56.43 16.78
C SER A 909 -3.13 -56.30 15.46
N CYS A 910 -2.61 -56.93 14.41
CA CYS A 910 -3.19 -56.88 13.07
C CYS A 910 -3.63 -58.27 12.60
N HIS A 911 -4.86 -58.37 12.11
CA HIS A 911 -5.41 -59.58 11.52
C HIS A 911 -5.78 -59.38 10.05
N LEU A 912 -5.51 -60.40 9.23
CA LEU A 912 -5.96 -60.43 7.85
C LEU A 912 -7.49 -60.56 7.84
N LYS A 913 -8.15 -59.71 7.07
CA LYS A 913 -9.59 -59.72 6.85
C LYS A 913 -9.98 -60.94 6.01
N ASN A 914 -11.12 -61.55 6.34
CA ASN A 914 -11.64 -62.72 5.62
C ASN A 914 -12.24 -62.37 4.25
N ASP A 915 -12.51 -61.09 3.98
CA ASP A 915 -13.13 -60.56 2.76
C ASP A 915 -12.13 -59.82 1.85
N ALA A 916 -10.85 -60.17 1.92
CA ALA A 916 -9.79 -59.61 1.09
C ALA A 916 -8.82 -60.68 0.60
N CYS A 917 -8.10 -60.36 -0.50
CA CYS A 917 -7.00 -61.17 -1.00
C CYS A 917 -5.67 -60.41 -0.90
N LEU A 918 -4.66 -61.11 -0.43
CA LEU A 918 -3.25 -60.72 -0.39
C LEU A 918 -2.49 -61.50 -1.46
N ILE A 919 -2.45 -60.96 -2.68
CA ILE A 919 -1.88 -61.68 -3.83
C ILE A 919 -0.58 -60.99 -4.25
N GLY A 920 0.53 -61.74 -4.24
CA GLY A 920 1.84 -61.22 -4.64
C GLY A 920 2.35 -60.03 -3.80
N GLY A 921 1.98 -59.96 -2.52
CA GLY A 921 2.38 -58.85 -1.64
C GLY A 921 1.56 -57.56 -1.83
N HIS A 922 0.42 -57.64 -2.51
CA HIS A 922 -0.51 -56.52 -2.71
C HIS A 922 -1.92 -56.88 -2.26
N CYS A 923 -2.65 -55.85 -1.81
CA CYS A 923 -4.01 -56.00 -1.31
C CYS A 923 -5.08 -55.69 -2.34
N TYR A 924 -6.03 -56.62 -2.44
CA TYR A 924 -7.18 -56.54 -3.33
C TYR A 924 -8.47 -56.79 -2.55
N PRO A 925 -9.51 -55.94 -2.72
CA PRO A 925 -10.81 -56.19 -2.11
C PRO A 925 -11.50 -57.38 -2.79
N SER A 926 -12.38 -58.08 -2.06
CA SER A 926 -13.21 -59.13 -2.64
C SER A 926 -13.94 -58.66 -3.90
N GLY A 927 -13.92 -59.49 -4.95
CA GLY A 927 -14.51 -59.17 -6.25
C GLY A 927 -13.62 -58.32 -7.18
N TYR A 928 -12.42 -57.90 -6.75
CA TYR A 928 -11.49 -57.17 -7.61
C TYR A 928 -11.06 -58.02 -8.80
N THR A 929 -11.29 -57.52 -10.02
CA THR A 929 -10.94 -58.20 -11.26
C THR A 929 -9.58 -57.76 -11.79
N ASN A 930 -8.67 -58.71 -11.99
CA ASN A 930 -7.43 -58.48 -12.72
C ASN A 930 -7.73 -58.60 -14.23
N THR A 931 -7.76 -57.45 -14.91
CA THR A 931 -8.09 -57.33 -16.33
C THR A 931 -7.06 -57.97 -17.27
N GLU A 932 -5.84 -58.23 -16.81
CA GLU A 932 -4.81 -58.86 -17.65
C GLU A 932 -4.93 -60.39 -17.72
N HIS A 933 -5.69 -61.01 -16.81
CA HIS A 933 -5.73 -62.47 -16.65
C HIS A 933 -7.14 -63.07 -16.51
N ASP A 934 -8.21 -62.28 -16.60
CA ASP A 934 -9.60 -62.71 -16.37
C ASP A 934 -9.80 -63.44 -15.02
N LYS A 935 -9.07 -63.02 -14.00
CA LYS A 935 -9.14 -63.57 -12.65
C LYS A 935 -9.73 -62.56 -11.68
N VAL A 936 -10.27 -63.06 -10.59
CA VAL A 936 -10.91 -62.27 -9.53
C VAL A 936 -10.29 -62.61 -8.17
N CYS A 937 -10.23 -61.62 -7.29
CA CYS A 937 -10.04 -61.87 -5.87
C CYS A 937 -11.32 -62.49 -5.29
N ASP A 938 -11.28 -63.78 -4.98
CA ASP A 938 -12.34 -64.50 -4.27
C ASP A 938 -11.77 -65.11 -2.98
N PRO A 939 -11.88 -64.39 -1.85
CA PRO A 939 -11.36 -64.83 -0.56
C PRO A 939 -11.96 -66.16 -0.08
N SER A 940 -13.16 -66.54 -0.56
CA SER A 940 -13.80 -67.81 -0.19
C SER A 940 -13.10 -69.03 -0.80
N ARG A 941 -12.37 -68.83 -1.89
CA ARG A 941 -11.58 -69.86 -2.58
C ARG A 941 -10.11 -69.79 -2.19
N SER A 942 -9.53 -68.60 -2.29
CA SER A 942 -8.13 -68.35 -1.92
C SER A 942 -7.93 -66.88 -1.59
N GLN A 943 -7.30 -66.62 -0.45
CA GLN A 943 -6.87 -65.28 -0.09
C GLN A 943 -5.50 -64.92 -0.65
N THR A 944 -4.70 -65.89 -1.09
CA THR A 944 -3.31 -65.65 -1.52
C THR A 944 -3.09 -65.82 -3.02
N GLU A 945 -4.07 -66.37 -3.73
CA GLU A 945 -4.00 -66.63 -5.16
C GLU A 945 -5.22 -66.05 -5.90
N TRP A 946 -5.00 -65.67 -7.15
CA TRP A 946 -6.07 -65.26 -8.04
C TRP A 946 -7.02 -66.42 -8.33
N SER A 947 -8.31 -66.22 -8.10
CA SER A 947 -9.35 -67.19 -8.46
C SER A 947 -9.80 -66.98 -9.90
N ASN A 948 -10.02 -68.06 -10.66
CA ASN A 948 -10.65 -67.92 -11.97
C ASN A 948 -12.03 -67.29 -11.79
N THR A 949 -12.41 -66.40 -12.70
CA THR A 949 -13.80 -65.97 -12.86
C THR A 949 -14.61 -67.20 -13.24
N ALA A 950 -15.08 -67.95 -12.24
CA ALA A 950 -16.07 -68.97 -12.50
C ALA A 950 -17.30 -68.21 -12.99
N VAL A 951 -17.56 -68.28 -14.28
CA VAL A 951 -18.91 -68.16 -14.81
C VAL A 951 -19.67 -69.35 -14.21
N ASP A 952 -20.11 -69.21 -12.96
CA ASP A 952 -21.01 -70.16 -12.36
C ASP A 952 -22.41 -69.83 -12.85
N HIS A 953 -22.78 -70.48 -13.95
CA HIS A 953 -24.15 -70.47 -14.47
C HIS A 953 -25.19 -71.05 -13.49
N TYR A 954 -24.82 -71.46 -12.26
CA TYR A 954 -25.71 -72.17 -11.35
C TYR A 954 -25.91 -71.59 -9.94
N THR A 955 -25.25 -70.50 -9.52
CA THR A 955 -25.55 -69.90 -8.20
C THR A 955 -25.64 -68.37 -8.18
N ALA A 956 -26.73 -67.84 -8.75
CA ALA A 956 -27.23 -66.50 -8.41
C ALA A 956 -28.61 -66.60 -7.75
N LEU A 957 -28.64 -66.84 -6.44
CA LEU A 957 -29.81 -66.56 -5.62
C LEU A 957 -29.96 -65.04 -5.48
N SER A 958 -30.79 -64.41 -6.33
CA SER A 958 -31.66 -63.24 -6.00
C SER A 958 -32.16 -62.48 -7.23
N THR A 959 -33.04 -63.07 -8.04
CA THR A 959 -34.00 -62.25 -8.85
C THR A 959 -35.44 -62.79 -8.89
N GLY A 960 -35.75 -63.89 -8.19
CA GLY A 960 -37.14 -64.24 -7.88
C GLY A 960 -38.06 -64.55 -9.08
N CYS A 961 -37.55 -64.84 -10.27
CA CYS A 961 -38.36 -65.29 -11.41
C CYS A 961 -37.91 -66.68 -11.90
N GLN A 962 -38.84 -67.63 -12.03
CA GLN A 962 -38.59 -68.97 -12.60
C GLN A 962 -38.68 -68.94 -14.12
N CYS A 963 -37.66 -69.46 -14.82
CA CYS A 963 -37.70 -69.72 -16.27
C CYS A 963 -38.70 -70.88 -16.50
N GLN A 964 -39.84 -70.63 -17.15
CA GLN A 964 -40.94 -71.62 -17.21
C GLN A 964 -40.69 -72.80 -18.16
N HIS A 965 -39.74 -72.72 -19.09
CA HIS A 965 -39.74 -73.66 -20.23
C HIS A 965 -38.59 -74.67 -20.35
N ASP A 966 -37.41 -74.43 -19.77
CA ASP A 966 -36.35 -75.43 -19.47
C ASP A 966 -35.13 -74.66 -18.91
N PRO A 967 -34.75 -74.84 -17.63
CA PRO A 967 -33.58 -74.16 -17.04
C PRO A 967 -32.24 -74.57 -17.67
N SER A 968 -32.18 -75.65 -18.44
CA SER A 968 -30.95 -76.22 -19.00
C SER A 968 -30.65 -75.82 -20.45
N SER A 969 -31.53 -75.03 -21.08
CA SER A 969 -31.35 -74.54 -22.45
C SER A 969 -30.41 -73.34 -22.52
N TYR A 970 -29.45 -73.36 -23.46
CA TYR A 970 -28.54 -72.25 -23.81
C TYR A 970 -29.28 -70.92 -24.11
N ASN A 971 -30.58 -70.97 -24.39
CA ASN A 971 -31.41 -69.84 -24.79
C ASN A 971 -32.20 -69.19 -23.63
N CYS A 972 -32.02 -69.56 -22.35
CA CYS A 972 -32.69 -68.87 -21.22
C CYS A 972 -31.86 -67.62 -20.81
N ALA A 973 -32.42 -66.43 -21.03
CA ALA A 973 -31.79 -65.16 -20.65
C ALA A 973 -32.38 -64.62 -19.32
N CYS A 974 -31.53 -64.34 -18.32
CA CYS A 974 -31.97 -63.70 -17.08
C CYS A 974 -32.28 -62.21 -17.31
N CYS A 975 -33.53 -61.80 -17.16
CA CYS A 975 -33.95 -60.42 -17.32
C CYS A 975 -33.69 -59.61 -16.04
N ARG A 976 -32.70 -58.71 -16.07
CA ARG A 976 -32.42 -57.79 -14.95
C ARG A 976 -33.55 -56.73 -14.90
N ASN A 977 -34.15 -56.53 -13.72
CA ASN A 977 -35.25 -55.59 -13.42
C ASN A 977 -36.69 -56.05 -13.73
N GLY A 978 -37.00 -57.36 -13.68
CA GLY A 978 -38.39 -57.85 -13.68
C GLY A 978 -39.08 -57.89 -15.05
N GLY A 979 -38.34 -57.86 -16.15
CA GLY A 979 -38.85 -58.06 -17.51
C GLY A 979 -39.07 -59.54 -17.88
N CYS A 980 -39.84 -59.77 -18.94
CA CYS A 980 -40.21 -61.09 -19.48
C CYS A 980 -39.47 -61.37 -20.81
N GLN A 981 -39.17 -62.65 -21.10
CA GLN A 981 -38.47 -63.09 -22.31
C GLN A 981 -39.43 -63.20 -23.50
N CYS A 982 -39.10 -62.59 -24.64
CA CYS A 982 -39.98 -62.58 -25.81
C CYS A 982 -40.05 -63.96 -26.49
N ILE A 983 -41.26 -64.49 -26.71
CA ILE A 983 -41.52 -65.83 -27.26
C ILE A 983 -40.84 -66.06 -28.63
N HIS A 984 -40.78 -65.04 -29.50
CA HIS A 984 -40.19 -65.15 -30.84
C HIS A 984 -38.68 -64.85 -30.90
N HIS A 985 -38.12 -64.27 -29.83
CA HIS A 985 -36.71 -63.90 -29.75
C HIS A 985 -36.17 -64.30 -28.38
N PRO A 986 -35.78 -65.58 -28.21
CA PRO A 986 -35.42 -66.13 -26.91
C PRO A 986 -34.23 -65.41 -26.24
N ASN A 987 -33.48 -64.55 -26.92
CA ASN A 987 -32.33 -63.86 -26.33
C ASN A 987 -32.63 -62.38 -26.01
N LYS A 988 -33.90 -61.95 -25.98
CA LYS A 988 -34.32 -60.56 -25.70
C LYS A 988 -35.36 -60.47 -24.57
N CYS A 989 -35.16 -59.51 -23.67
CA CYS A 989 -36.07 -59.17 -22.56
C CYS A 989 -36.82 -57.85 -22.81
N SER A 990 -38.09 -57.74 -22.37
CA SER A 990 -38.88 -56.49 -22.36
C SER A 990 -39.73 -56.35 -21.09
N GLU A 991 -40.30 -55.18 -20.80
CA GLU A 991 -41.22 -54.99 -19.65
C GLU A 991 -42.52 -55.80 -19.83
N CYS A 992 -43.03 -56.44 -18.77
CA CYS A 992 -44.10 -57.45 -18.82
C CYS A 992 -45.53 -56.90 -19.13
N SER A 993 -45.68 -55.91 -20.01
CA SER A 993 -46.97 -55.33 -20.40
C SER A 993 -47.20 -55.22 -21.92
N VAL A 994 -46.27 -55.71 -22.75
CA VAL A 994 -46.41 -55.70 -24.21
C VAL A 994 -46.98 -57.03 -24.71
N LEU A 995 -48.27 -57.06 -25.07
CA LEU A 995 -48.92 -58.23 -25.67
C LEU A 995 -48.21 -58.65 -26.97
N GLY A 996 -47.47 -59.76 -26.93
CA GLY A 996 -46.72 -60.32 -28.07
C GLY A 996 -45.23 -60.59 -27.79
N CYS A 997 -44.75 -60.18 -26.61
CA CYS A 997 -43.69 -60.87 -25.87
C CYS A 997 -44.33 -61.51 -24.63
#